data_AF-A0A2U0U7L7-F1
#
_entry.id   AF-A0A2U0U7L7-F1
#
_cell.length_a   1.000
_cell.length_b   1.000
_cell.length_c   1.000
_cell.angle_alpha   90.00
_cell.angle_beta   90.00
_cell.angle_gamma   90.00
#
_symmetry.space_group_name_H-M   'P 1'
#
loop_
_entity.id
_entity.type
_entity.pdbx_description
1 polymer ?
#
loop_
_entity_poly.entity_id
_entity_poly.type
_entity_poly.pdbx_seq_one_letter_code
_entity_poly.pdbx_strand_id
1 'polypeptide(L)'
;MKKTVSIILLGAIGWLFAPMGAKGQLFDDPRMFSFENEKDLQSAQTVKSSVELSTAHYKNGKKSLQWNYSPNATLSLKRDLRFEPKIKGDRDNYLSAFIVWVYSEKPQPGKTITFQFLKNGKLCTSFPFGINFKGWRGAWVCYERDMQGKPEVGMDEVKIVAPDTKGTLFFDHLITAIKVDPRQQTADLQVPFVNKKTKNHWLVVNQSYRIQPDIALQPVTDEQRRDIKKMEDKFRSIIYTPAKLYPKQMDEMRTQFAKYRISRKKGVISGMPIWFVRHAEAYERMIPNWNKDMLTRTGFEMADYFKLMQRMAIGYNNATNETDKAALKDMFMLMYDHITDQGVTFGSCWGNIHHYGYSLRDMYIAYFLMKDALKKEGKLDEAVKTMLWYGQTNKLYQKPVGNGIDMDTFNTSSVGCMSSILLMDDSPEKVRYLRSCSRWLDWGCRPAPGLADAFKIDGSGYHHCNNYPAYAVGGLNGATQMIYILSDTQFAVGELAHQTVKNALLAMRFYCNKLHFPLALSGRHPDGKGRLTPIHYAYMAMAGTPDKQHDFDRDMAAVYMRLGNNPRSTLEKKTYQRFQIKGCFAEEDPQGNLSLSYGCTAVQRRANWSAVVRGTSRYLWGAEHYVGENLYGRYLGYGSMQIMTAPEGVDVTPKTSGWVQDGFDWNRIPGVTSIHLPFDELKAKIRNVDISSGVEEMLYSDEAFAGGLSQLGVNGNFAMKLHEHDKYNGSHRARKSYHFFDRVIVCLGSDIENDVDQYPTETTIFQLEANDNAARKYWQGFHDNGKWWLDNLGTGYYSPQKAEFTPLVLQKSRNEETGSETEGTWTSLVINHGKAPKNAEYEYAMMPQATAEQMEAFAQHPSYTVIAKNRDAHIVSSKATNTISYALFETPKGYLPGSSIARTDTSCLAMARYITPKHMILTVAQPDLALYRGPSDDVYKDGKRVERSIYGRPWRDNPSLEIPVTVTLIGKWKFNETDNIKLVAQDSKTTTIRFVCKDGLSYDLELNQ
;
A
#
# COMPACT_ATOMS: atom_id res chain seq x y z
N MET A 1 46.31 -31.25 4.58
CA MET A 1 47.06 -31.96 5.62
C MET A 1 46.99 -31.17 6.93
N LYS A 2 46.47 -31.84 7.98
CA LYS A 2 46.70 -31.71 9.45
C LYS A 2 46.49 -30.33 10.10
N LYS A 3 45.44 -30.16 10.92
CA LYS A 3 45.27 -30.48 12.38
C LYS A 3 45.27 -29.11 13.13
N THR A 4 44.37 -28.80 14.06
CA THR A 4 44.03 -29.57 15.26
C THR A 4 42.67 -29.14 15.81
N VAL A 5 41.88 -30.15 16.18
CA VAL A 5 40.62 -30.08 16.94
C VAL A 5 40.95 -29.89 18.42
N SER A 6 40.23 -29.03 19.13
CA SER A 6 40.05 -29.16 20.58
C SER A 6 38.57 -29.13 20.93
N ILE A 7 38.18 -30.24 21.51
CA ILE A 7 36.92 -30.56 22.18
C ILE A 7 36.93 -29.89 23.55
N ILE A 8 35.76 -29.40 23.99
CA ILE A 8 35.21 -29.33 25.36
C ILE A 8 34.42 -28.01 25.52
N LEU A 9 33.10 -28.07 25.30
CA LEU A 9 32.11 -27.73 26.32
C LEU A 9 30.75 -28.33 25.88
N LEU A 10 30.58 -29.61 26.20
CA LEU A 10 29.26 -30.24 26.32
C LEU A 10 28.68 -29.80 27.66
N GLY A 11 27.59 -29.05 27.63
CA GLY A 11 26.84 -28.70 28.84
C GLY A 11 25.74 -27.69 28.57
N ALA A 12 24.49 -28.15 28.60
CA ALA A 12 23.27 -27.35 28.68
C ALA A 12 22.70 -26.70 27.39
N ILE A 13 22.55 -27.46 26.30
CA ILE A 13 21.46 -27.22 25.32
C ILE A 13 20.86 -28.56 24.90
N GLY A 14 20.15 -29.17 25.84
CA GLY A 14 19.28 -30.28 25.55
C GLY A 14 18.14 -30.11 26.51
N TRP A 15 17.05 -29.48 26.06
CA TRP A 15 15.69 -29.49 26.60
C TRP A 15 14.93 -28.39 25.86
N LEU A 16 14.68 -28.61 24.57
CA LEU A 16 13.59 -28.06 23.76
C LEU A 16 13.82 -28.54 22.32
N PHE A 17 12.75 -28.98 21.67
CA PHE A 17 12.67 -29.48 20.29
C PHE A 17 13.03 -30.95 20.06
N ALA A 18 12.20 -31.83 20.63
CA ALA A 18 11.86 -33.08 19.96
C ALA A 18 11.03 -32.78 18.68
N PRO A 19 11.19 -33.56 17.59
CA PRO A 19 10.35 -33.42 16.40
C PRO A 19 8.88 -33.62 16.79
N MET A 20 8.01 -32.77 16.27
CA MET A 20 6.57 -32.68 16.58
C MET A 20 5.74 -33.89 16.11
N GLY A 21 6.33 -35.09 16.07
CA GLY A 21 5.70 -36.36 15.69
C GLY A 21 5.06 -37.12 16.85
N ALA A 22 5.12 -36.63 18.10
CA ALA A 22 4.75 -37.41 19.30
C ALA A 22 3.97 -36.67 20.40
N LYS A 23 3.33 -35.52 20.14
CA LYS A 23 2.32 -34.94 21.05
C LYS A 23 0.95 -34.88 20.36
N GLY A 24 -0.09 -35.35 21.05
CA GLY A 24 -1.43 -35.56 20.51
C GLY A 24 -2.17 -34.29 20.08
N GLN A 25 -1.91 -33.12 20.71
CA GLN A 25 -2.55 -31.83 20.43
C GLN A 25 -1.51 -30.69 20.43
N LEU A 26 -1.82 -29.54 19.81
CA LEU A 26 -0.89 -28.39 19.66
C LEU A 26 -0.41 -27.81 21.00
N PHE A 27 -1.33 -27.61 21.95
CA PHE A 27 -1.08 -27.08 23.29
C PHE A 27 -2.07 -27.68 24.29
N ASP A 28 -1.70 -27.74 25.56
CA ASP A 28 -2.57 -28.21 26.63
C ASP A 28 -2.80 -27.08 27.65
N ASP A 29 -4.06 -26.77 27.91
CA ASP A 29 -4.47 -25.69 28.81
C ASP A 29 -5.79 -26.08 29.49
N PRO A 30 -6.01 -25.76 30.78
CA PRO A 30 -7.27 -26.04 31.47
C PRO A 30 -8.53 -25.49 30.78
N ARG A 31 -8.40 -24.46 29.93
CA ARG A 31 -9.51 -23.87 29.16
C ARG A 31 -9.82 -24.62 27.88
N MET A 32 -8.93 -25.51 27.42
CA MET A 32 -9.00 -26.20 26.14
C MET A 32 -9.55 -27.63 26.30
N PHE A 33 -10.43 -28.01 25.37
CA PHE A 33 -10.83 -29.38 25.11
C PHE A 33 -10.41 -29.75 23.69
N SER A 34 -9.47 -30.70 23.60
CA SER A 34 -9.00 -31.29 22.34
C SER A 34 -9.38 -32.76 22.20
N PHE A 35 -10.00 -33.35 23.23
CA PHE A 35 -10.60 -34.69 23.22
C PHE A 35 -9.62 -35.83 22.85
N GLU A 36 -8.33 -35.64 23.13
CA GLU A 36 -7.31 -36.67 22.90
C GLU A 36 -7.38 -37.81 23.93
N ASN A 37 -7.89 -37.50 25.13
CA ASN A 37 -7.90 -38.38 26.30
C ASN A 37 -9.33 -38.59 26.83
N GLU A 38 -9.65 -39.80 27.30
CA GLU A 38 -10.99 -40.12 27.85
C GLU A 38 -11.38 -39.26 29.06
N LYS A 39 -10.40 -38.69 29.78
CA LYS A 39 -10.65 -37.75 30.89
C LYS A 39 -11.48 -36.54 30.46
N ASP A 40 -11.37 -36.11 29.20
CA ASP A 40 -12.14 -34.98 28.68
C ASP A 40 -13.65 -35.27 28.67
N LEU A 41 -14.04 -36.55 28.50
CA LEU A 41 -15.44 -36.99 28.56
C LEU A 41 -16.02 -37.03 29.98
N GLN A 42 -15.18 -37.05 31.03
CA GLN A 42 -15.68 -37.05 32.42
C GLN A 42 -16.46 -35.77 32.76
N SER A 43 -16.19 -34.68 32.04
CA SER A 43 -16.92 -33.42 32.15
C SER A 43 -18.28 -33.42 31.44
N ALA A 44 -18.56 -34.43 30.60
CA ALA A 44 -19.74 -34.49 29.74
C ALA A 44 -20.95 -35.11 30.46
N GLN A 45 -22.07 -34.41 30.43
CA GLN A 45 -23.38 -34.91 30.88
C GLN A 45 -24.36 -34.81 29.72
N THR A 46 -25.09 -35.89 29.43
CA THR A 46 -26.00 -35.95 28.29
C THR A 46 -27.45 -36.19 28.72
N VAL A 47 -28.39 -35.60 27.98
CA VAL A 47 -29.83 -35.86 28.09
C VAL A 47 -30.36 -36.13 26.70
N LYS A 48 -30.96 -37.30 26.47
CA LYS A 48 -31.44 -37.77 25.14
C LYS A 48 -30.34 -37.77 24.04
N SER A 49 -29.09 -37.95 24.44
CA SER A 49 -27.94 -38.05 23.55
C SER A 49 -26.83 -38.92 24.13
N SER A 50 -25.87 -39.31 23.30
CA SER A 50 -24.63 -39.98 23.71
C SER A 50 -23.40 -39.25 23.18
N VAL A 51 -22.26 -39.44 23.85
CA VAL A 51 -20.96 -38.92 23.42
C VAL A 51 -19.91 -40.03 23.42
N GLU A 52 -18.98 -39.95 22.47
CA GLU A 52 -17.81 -40.82 22.39
C GLU A 52 -16.62 -40.09 21.75
N LEU A 53 -15.40 -40.60 21.97
CA LEU A 53 -14.23 -40.12 21.25
C LEU A 53 -14.19 -40.77 19.86
N SER A 54 -14.10 -39.95 18.82
CA SER A 54 -14.05 -40.43 17.43
C SER A 54 -12.74 -40.04 16.77
N THR A 55 -12.18 -40.96 15.98
CA THR A 55 -11.02 -40.72 15.10
C THR A 55 -11.44 -40.42 13.66
N ALA A 56 -12.75 -40.38 13.38
CA ALA A 56 -13.27 -40.18 12.03
C ALA A 56 -12.95 -38.77 11.52
N HIS A 57 -13.13 -37.76 12.38
CA HIS A 57 -12.92 -36.35 12.07
C HIS A 57 -12.18 -35.71 13.24
N TYR A 58 -11.17 -34.89 12.96
CA TYR A 58 -10.42 -34.15 13.99
C TYR A 58 -9.85 -32.85 13.40
N LYS A 59 -9.64 -31.84 14.25
CA LYS A 59 -9.10 -30.52 13.91
C LYS A 59 -7.86 -30.17 14.72
N ASN A 60 -7.77 -30.57 15.98
CA ASN A 60 -6.59 -30.43 16.82
C ASN A 60 -6.21 -31.79 17.41
N GLY A 61 -5.29 -32.47 16.73
CA GLY A 61 -4.79 -33.77 17.14
C GLY A 61 -5.26 -34.91 16.26
N LYS A 62 -5.83 -35.95 16.86
CA LYS A 62 -6.24 -37.20 16.19
C LYS A 62 -7.66 -37.65 16.55
N LYS A 63 -8.31 -37.00 17.52
CA LYS A 63 -9.66 -37.35 17.96
C LYS A 63 -10.55 -36.10 18.05
N SER A 64 -11.86 -36.32 18.11
CA SER A 64 -12.86 -35.30 18.44
C SER A 64 -13.96 -35.91 19.29
N LEU A 65 -14.79 -35.05 19.89
CA LEU A 65 -16.01 -35.44 20.58
C LEU A 65 -17.12 -35.68 19.56
N GLN A 66 -17.53 -36.93 19.35
CA GLN A 66 -18.75 -37.23 18.60
C GLN A 66 -19.96 -37.13 19.52
N TRP A 67 -20.97 -36.39 19.10
CA TRP A 67 -22.23 -36.22 19.81
C TRP A 67 -23.40 -36.70 18.94
N ASN A 68 -24.05 -37.79 19.36
CA ASN A 68 -25.24 -38.32 18.71
C ASN A 68 -26.47 -37.87 19.51
N TYR A 69 -27.39 -37.13 18.89
CA TYR A 69 -28.51 -36.51 19.59
C TYR A 69 -29.87 -36.86 18.98
N SER A 70 -30.86 -36.95 19.87
CA SER A 70 -32.29 -36.94 19.54
C SER A 70 -32.84 -35.49 19.56
N PRO A 71 -34.06 -35.24 19.08
CA PRO A 71 -34.68 -33.93 19.14
C PRO A 71 -34.65 -33.31 20.55
N ASN A 72 -34.22 -32.05 20.64
CA ASN A 72 -34.11 -31.26 21.88
C ASN A 72 -33.19 -31.87 22.96
N ALA A 73 -32.27 -32.76 22.57
CA ALA A 73 -31.25 -33.30 23.47
C ALA A 73 -30.26 -32.21 23.94
N THR A 74 -29.54 -32.49 25.02
CA THR A 74 -28.52 -31.58 25.55
C THR A 74 -27.23 -32.29 25.88
N LEU A 75 -26.11 -31.62 25.61
CA LEU A 75 -24.76 -31.99 26.04
C LEU A 75 -24.22 -30.87 26.92
N SER A 76 -23.90 -31.16 28.18
CA SER A 76 -23.28 -30.23 29.12
C SER A 76 -21.83 -30.62 29.37
N LEU A 77 -20.91 -29.66 29.26
CA LEU A 77 -19.50 -29.79 29.62
C LEU A 77 -19.25 -28.95 30.87
N LYS A 78 -19.08 -29.60 32.03
CA LYS A 78 -18.88 -28.93 33.32
C LYS A 78 -17.40 -28.66 33.58
N ARG A 79 -17.03 -27.38 33.62
CA ARG A 79 -15.68 -26.89 33.91
C ARG A 79 -15.74 -25.39 34.19
N ASP A 80 -14.88 -24.90 35.08
CA ASP A 80 -14.63 -23.47 35.21
C ASP A 80 -14.22 -22.89 33.84
N LEU A 81 -15.06 -22.00 33.29
CA LEU A 81 -14.88 -21.45 31.95
C LEU A 81 -13.78 -20.37 31.91
N ARG A 82 -13.38 -19.84 33.07
CA ARG A 82 -12.37 -18.78 33.20
C ARG A 82 -12.64 -17.54 32.34
N PHE A 83 -13.91 -17.12 32.26
CA PHE A 83 -14.28 -15.87 31.61
C PHE A 83 -13.72 -14.65 32.36
N GLU A 84 -13.03 -13.78 31.61
CA GLU A 84 -12.45 -12.54 32.11
C GLU A 84 -13.11 -11.31 31.44
N PRO A 85 -13.78 -10.42 32.21
CA PRO A 85 -14.49 -9.26 31.66
C PRO A 85 -13.52 -8.23 31.07
N LYS A 86 -14.01 -7.35 30.21
CA LYS A 86 -13.23 -6.18 29.74
C LYS A 86 -12.89 -5.27 30.92
N ILE A 87 -11.62 -4.87 31.02
CA ILE A 87 -11.18 -3.87 32.00
C ILE A 87 -11.46 -2.47 31.43
N LYS A 88 -12.26 -1.66 32.12
CA LYS A 88 -12.59 -0.29 31.69
C LYS A 88 -11.43 0.66 32.03
N GLY A 89 -11.05 1.51 31.09
CA GLY A 89 -9.98 2.51 31.27
C GLY A 89 -8.56 1.98 31.08
N ASP A 90 -8.40 0.68 30.78
CA ASP A 90 -7.12 0.09 30.41
C ASP A 90 -6.77 0.40 28.94
N ARG A 91 -5.48 0.40 28.61
CA ARG A 91 -4.98 0.45 27.24
C ARG A 91 -5.28 -0.86 26.49
N ASP A 92 -5.39 -1.98 27.20
CA ASP A 92 -5.75 -3.27 26.60
C ASP A 92 -7.25 -3.34 26.26
N ASN A 93 -7.56 -3.40 24.97
CA ASN A 93 -8.92 -3.45 24.46
C ASN A 93 -9.44 -4.89 24.22
N TYR A 94 -8.72 -5.93 24.64
CA TYR A 94 -9.06 -7.32 24.37
C TYR A 94 -10.39 -7.76 25.02
N LEU A 95 -11.16 -8.56 24.29
CA LEU A 95 -12.40 -9.18 24.76
C LEU A 95 -12.20 -10.68 24.95
N SER A 96 -12.88 -11.27 25.94
CA SER A 96 -12.87 -12.72 26.11
C SER A 96 -13.84 -13.37 25.11
N ALA A 97 -13.38 -14.42 24.42
CA ALA A 97 -14.16 -15.16 23.43
C ALA A 97 -14.21 -16.66 23.72
N PHE A 98 -15.32 -17.29 23.32
CA PHE A 98 -15.46 -18.74 23.19
C PHE A 98 -15.06 -19.16 21.78
N ILE A 99 -14.27 -20.22 21.65
CA ILE A 99 -13.77 -20.72 20.35
C ILE A 99 -14.13 -22.20 20.24
N VAL A 100 -14.68 -22.63 19.09
CA VAL A 100 -14.99 -24.04 18.83
C VAL A 100 -14.91 -24.36 17.34
N TRP A 101 -14.55 -25.61 17.02
CA TRP A 101 -14.76 -26.20 15.71
C TRP A 101 -15.86 -27.26 15.77
N VAL A 102 -16.77 -27.21 14.80
CA VAL A 102 -17.92 -28.12 14.68
C VAL A 102 -17.86 -28.81 13.32
N TYR A 103 -17.93 -30.13 13.30
CA TYR A 103 -18.06 -30.93 12.08
C TYR A 103 -19.47 -31.46 11.93
N SER A 104 -19.96 -31.44 10.69
CA SER A 104 -21.21 -32.12 10.31
C SER A 104 -20.99 -33.00 9.09
N GLU A 105 -21.45 -34.25 9.15
CA GLU A 105 -21.47 -35.14 7.98
C GLU A 105 -22.66 -34.87 7.05
N LYS A 106 -23.75 -34.33 7.60
CA LYS A 106 -25.03 -34.11 6.91
C LYS A 106 -25.58 -32.71 7.21
N PRO A 107 -25.73 -31.84 6.19
CA PRO A 107 -26.33 -30.54 6.37
C PRO A 107 -27.77 -30.64 6.89
N GLN A 108 -28.15 -29.77 7.82
CA GLN A 108 -29.53 -29.64 8.31
C GLN A 108 -30.05 -28.21 8.04
N PRO A 109 -30.73 -27.99 6.89
CA PRO A 109 -31.24 -26.67 6.50
C PRO A 109 -32.18 -26.06 7.54
N GLY A 110 -31.98 -24.76 7.83
CA GLY A 110 -32.82 -24.01 8.77
C GLY A 110 -32.70 -24.42 10.25
N LYS A 111 -31.85 -25.40 10.58
CA LYS A 111 -31.64 -25.86 11.97
C LYS A 111 -30.40 -25.21 12.59
N THR A 112 -30.48 -24.99 13.90
CA THR A 112 -29.38 -24.44 14.71
C THR A 112 -29.21 -25.27 15.97
N ILE A 113 -27.99 -25.40 16.45
CA ILE A 113 -27.73 -25.75 17.86
C ILE A 113 -27.60 -24.44 18.66
N THR A 114 -27.86 -24.48 19.96
CA THR A 114 -27.65 -23.32 20.84
C THR A 114 -26.56 -23.63 21.86
N PHE A 115 -25.51 -22.80 21.88
CA PHE A 115 -24.54 -22.79 22.96
C PHE A 115 -25.05 -21.91 24.11
N GLN A 116 -25.11 -22.48 25.29
CA GLN A 116 -25.54 -21.84 26.53
C GLN A 116 -24.39 -21.88 27.53
N PHE A 117 -24.17 -20.76 28.23
CA PHE A 117 -23.13 -20.63 29.24
C PHE A 117 -23.80 -20.34 30.59
N LEU A 118 -23.58 -21.24 31.54
CA LEU A 118 -24.29 -21.25 32.81
C LEU A 118 -23.32 -21.04 33.97
N LYS A 119 -23.86 -20.51 35.07
CA LYS A 119 -23.23 -20.44 36.38
C LYS A 119 -24.13 -21.13 37.39
N ASN A 120 -23.64 -22.21 38.00
CA ASN A 120 -24.42 -23.00 38.97
C ASN A 120 -25.81 -23.41 38.42
N GLY A 121 -25.87 -23.80 37.14
CA GLY A 121 -27.11 -24.18 36.46
C GLY A 121 -28.03 -23.03 36.01
N LYS A 122 -27.68 -21.77 36.29
CA LYS A 122 -28.41 -20.59 35.78
C LYS A 122 -27.81 -20.12 34.45
N LEU A 123 -28.64 -19.94 33.43
CA LEU A 123 -28.22 -19.36 32.15
C LEU A 123 -27.77 -17.90 32.32
N CYS A 124 -26.55 -17.59 31.91
CA CYS A 124 -25.99 -16.24 31.91
C CYS A 124 -26.01 -15.64 30.50
N THR A 125 -25.48 -16.38 29.52
CA THR A 125 -25.39 -15.92 28.13
C THR A 125 -25.46 -17.08 27.15
N SER A 126 -25.78 -16.81 25.88
CA SER A 126 -25.96 -17.84 24.85
C SER A 126 -25.79 -17.32 23.43
N PHE A 127 -25.60 -18.22 22.46
CA PHE A 127 -25.67 -17.90 21.04
C PHE A 127 -26.12 -19.10 20.18
N PRO A 128 -26.81 -18.86 19.04
CA PRO A 128 -27.15 -19.91 18.08
C PRO A 128 -26.01 -20.19 17.10
N PHE A 129 -25.91 -21.42 16.60
CA PHE A 129 -24.96 -21.85 15.57
C PHE A 129 -25.68 -22.69 14.51
N GLY A 130 -25.74 -22.18 13.27
CA GLY A 130 -26.41 -22.86 12.15
C GLY A 130 -25.69 -24.12 11.71
N ILE A 131 -26.42 -25.22 11.46
CA ILE A 131 -25.84 -26.54 11.12
C ILE A 131 -26.17 -27.01 9.69
N ASN A 132 -26.45 -26.06 8.79
CA ASN A 132 -26.65 -26.32 7.36
C ASN A 132 -25.31 -26.35 6.60
N PHE A 133 -24.44 -27.29 6.94
CA PHE A 133 -23.15 -27.47 6.28
C PHE A 133 -22.68 -28.92 6.35
N LYS A 134 -21.65 -29.22 5.55
CA LYS A 134 -20.83 -30.43 5.63
C LYS A 134 -19.37 -30.04 5.83
N GLY A 135 -18.62 -30.85 6.58
CA GLY A 135 -17.22 -30.57 6.92
C GLY A 135 -17.09 -29.75 8.20
N TRP A 136 -15.89 -29.24 8.48
CA TRP A 136 -15.55 -28.39 9.62
C TRP A 136 -16.00 -26.93 9.44
N ARG A 137 -16.50 -26.31 10.51
CA ARG A 137 -16.72 -24.85 10.65
C ARG A 137 -16.22 -24.36 12.00
N GLY A 138 -15.56 -23.20 12.01
CA GLY A 138 -15.05 -22.57 13.23
C GLY A 138 -15.91 -21.40 13.66
N ALA A 139 -16.09 -21.19 14.97
CA ALA A 139 -16.76 -20.03 15.54
C ALA A 139 -15.94 -19.43 16.66
N TRP A 140 -15.70 -18.12 16.59
CA TRP A 140 -15.06 -17.32 17.65
C TRP A 140 -16.05 -16.23 18.06
N VAL A 141 -16.60 -16.33 19.27
CA VAL A 141 -17.73 -15.50 19.70
C VAL A 141 -17.36 -14.78 20.99
N CYS A 142 -17.29 -13.44 20.95
CA CYS A 142 -16.96 -12.64 22.13
C CYS A 142 -18.13 -12.63 23.11
N TYR A 143 -17.87 -13.00 24.37
CA TYR A 143 -18.89 -13.11 25.43
C TYR A 143 -19.66 -11.80 25.64
N GLU A 144 -18.95 -10.67 25.69
CA GLU A 144 -19.53 -9.36 26.03
C GLU A 144 -20.14 -8.62 24.84
N ARG A 145 -19.78 -9.01 23.60
CA ARG A 145 -20.20 -8.30 22.37
C ARG A 145 -21.22 -9.07 21.56
N ASP A 146 -20.99 -10.36 21.34
CA ASP A 146 -21.67 -11.13 20.31
C ASP A 146 -22.78 -12.03 20.87
N MET A 147 -22.74 -12.37 22.16
CA MET A 147 -23.69 -13.29 22.79
C MET A 147 -24.92 -12.57 23.34
N GLN A 148 -26.04 -13.29 23.41
CA GLN A 148 -27.29 -12.84 24.00
C GLN A 148 -27.28 -13.08 25.52
N GLY A 149 -27.63 -12.07 26.30
CA GLY A 149 -27.60 -12.12 27.76
C GLY A 149 -26.40 -11.36 28.31
N LYS A 150 -25.96 -11.72 29.52
CA LYS A 150 -24.84 -11.07 30.19
C LYS A 150 -23.89 -12.14 30.75
N PRO A 151 -22.64 -12.23 30.27
CA PRO A 151 -21.68 -13.16 30.83
C PRO A 151 -21.36 -12.79 32.29
N GLU A 152 -21.11 -13.80 33.12
CA GLU A 152 -20.74 -13.63 34.52
C GLU A 152 -19.39 -14.28 34.81
N VAL A 153 -18.59 -13.68 35.70
CA VAL A 153 -17.37 -14.31 36.21
C VAL A 153 -17.74 -15.56 37.01
N GLY A 154 -17.02 -16.65 36.77
CA GLY A 154 -17.23 -17.94 37.42
C GLY A 154 -18.36 -18.78 36.80
N MET A 155 -18.76 -18.52 35.55
CA MET A 155 -19.52 -19.51 34.77
C MET A 155 -18.74 -20.83 34.70
N ASP A 156 -19.44 -21.95 34.84
CA ASP A 156 -18.87 -23.27 35.11
C ASP A 156 -19.43 -24.39 34.20
N GLU A 157 -20.22 -24.03 33.20
CA GLU A 157 -20.84 -24.99 32.29
C GLU A 157 -21.04 -24.42 30.88
N VAL A 158 -20.59 -25.17 29.86
CA VAL A 158 -21.03 -25.00 28.47
C VAL A 158 -22.08 -26.06 28.17
N LYS A 159 -23.31 -25.65 27.87
CA LYS A 159 -24.41 -26.53 27.50
C LYS A 159 -24.80 -26.32 26.04
N ILE A 160 -24.85 -27.40 25.27
CA ILE A 160 -25.23 -27.41 23.86
C ILE A 160 -26.62 -28.01 23.75
N VAL A 161 -27.56 -27.27 23.18
CA VAL A 161 -28.95 -27.69 22.98
C VAL A 161 -29.17 -28.02 21.50
N ALA A 162 -29.63 -29.23 21.23
CA ALA A 162 -29.94 -29.71 19.88
C ALA A 162 -31.25 -29.08 19.35
N PRO A 163 -31.42 -28.98 18.03
CA PRO A 163 -32.70 -28.63 17.42
C PRO A 163 -33.76 -29.73 17.65
N ASP A 164 -34.97 -29.49 17.15
CA ASP A 164 -36.10 -30.41 17.06
C ASP A 164 -35.89 -31.58 16.07
N THR A 165 -34.63 -31.94 15.76
CA THR A 165 -34.27 -33.03 14.84
C THR A 165 -33.18 -33.91 15.45
N LYS A 166 -33.12 -35.18 15.01
CA LYS A 166 -32.01 -36.08 15.35
C LYS A 166 -30.81 -35.81 14.45
N GLY A 167 -29.60 -36.04 14.96
CA GLY A 167 -28.39 -35.88 14.16
C GLY A 167 -27.12 -36.30 14.90
N THR A 168 -26.00 -36.13 14.20
CA THR A 168 -24.65 -36.35 14.73
C THR A 168 -23.80 -35.13 14.38
N LEU A 169 -23.07 -34.62 15.37
CA LEU A 169 -22.08 -33.55 15.20
C LEU A 169 -20.79 -33.96 15.89
N PHE A 170 -19.67 -33.41 15.44
CA PHE A 170 -18.39 -33.59 16.12
C PHE A 170 -17.86 -32.23 16.60
N PHE A 171 -17.25 -32.19 17.78
CA PHE A 171 -16.66 -30.99 18.36
C PHE A 171 -15.19 -31.22 18.64
N ASP A 172 -14.37 -30.23 18.30
CA ASP A 172 -12.95 -30.25 18.59
C ASP A 172 -12.42 -28.81 18.73
N HIS A 173 -11.20 -28.66 19.24
CA HIS A 173 -10.52 -27.38 19.46
C HIS A 173 -11.43 -26.35 20.15
N LEU A 174 -12.02 -26.78 21.27
CA LEU A 174 -12.93 -25.96 22.06
C LEU A 174 -12.15 -25.23 23.15
N ILE A 175 -12.14 -23.90 23.11
CA ILE A 175 -11.56 -23.04 24.14
C ILE A 175 -12.70 -22.31 24.84
N THR A 176 -12.84 -22.58 26.13
CA THR A 176 -13.94 -22.08 26.98
C THR A 176 -13.99 -20.55 27.04
N ALA A 177 -12.91 -19.89 27.46
CA ALA A 177 -12.81 -18.44 27.38
C ALA A 177 -11.35 -17.98 27.27
N ILE A 178 -11.06 -17.08 26.33
CA ILE A 178 -9.71 -16.50 26.16
C ILE A 178 -9.78 -15.07 25.64
N LYS A 179 -8.91 -14.19 26.15
CA LYS A 179 -8.75 -12.81 25.65
C LYS A 179 -8.17 -12.82 24.24
N VAL A 180 -8.87 -12.18 23.30
CA VAL A 180 -8.49 -12.03 21.88
C VAL A 180 -8.66 -10.59 21.42
N ASP A 181 -7.96 -10.21 20.34
CA ASP A 181 -8.17 -8.93 19.67
C ASP A 181 -9.62 -8.86 19.17
N PRO A 182 -10.46 -7.94 19.69
CA PRO A 182 -11.87 -7.91 19.34
C PRO A 182 -12.11 -7.48 17.90
N ARG A 183 -11.12 -6.92 17.20
CA ARG A 183 -11.35 -6.40 15.85
C ARG A 183 -11.62 -7.50 14.83
N GLN A 184 -11.17 -8.74 15.08
CA GLN A 184 -10.91 -9.72 14.01
C GLN A 184 -11.97 -10.83 13.86
N GLN A 185 -12.79 -11.11 14.88
CA GLN A 185 -13.78 -12.20 14.77
C GLN A 185 -14.80 -11.87 13.67
N THR A 186 -15.11 -12.88 12.85
CA THR A 186 -15.81 -12.69 11.58
C THR A 186 -17.09 -13.50 11.51
N ALA A 187 -18.17 -12.87 11.05
CA ALA A 187 -19.45 -13.52 10.79
C ALA A 187 -19.46 -14.31 9.47
N ASP A 188 -20.08 -15.48 9.51
CA ASP A 188 -20.39 -16.32 8.34
C ASP A 188 -21.85 -16.79 8.36
N LEU A 189 -22.18 -17.88 7.65
CA LEU A 189 -23.55 -18.40 7.63
C LEU A 189 -23.92 -19.18 8.91
N GLN A 190 -22.94 -19.63 9.70
CA GLN A 190 -23.18 -20.35 10.94
C GLN A 190 -23.42 -19.37 12.10
N VAL A 191 -22.64 -18.28 12.15
CA VAL A 191 -22.70 -17.25 13.21
C VAL A 191 -22.84 -15.82 12.65
N PRO A 192 -23.95 -15.50 11.95
CA PRO A 192 -24.10 -14.25 11.19
C PRO A 192 -24.18 -12.96 12.05
N PHE A 193 -24.26 -13.09 13.38
CA PHE A 193 -24.38 -11.98 14.33
C PHE A 193 -23.02 -11.51 14.88
N VAL A 194 -21.95 -12.26 14.68
CA VAL A 194 -20.60 -11.94 15.19
C VAL A 194 -20.10 -10.63 14.60
N ASN A 195 -19.58 -9.76 15.46
CA ASN A 195 -18.93 -8.50 15.08
C ASN A 195 -19.75 -7.65 14.10
N LYS A 196 -21.08 -7.62 14.30
CA LYS A 196 -22.09 -7.06 13.37
C LYS A 196 -21.79 -5.63 12.88
N LYS A 197 -21.07 -4.82 13.68
CA LYS A 197 -20.78 -3.42 13.39
C LYS A 197 -19.47 -3.19 12.62
N THR A 198 -18.67 -4.24 12.36
CA THR A 198 -17.40 -4.09 11.66
C THR A 198 -17.60 -3.57 10.24
N LYS A 199 -16.70 -2.69 9.82
CA LYS A 199 -16.55 -2.21 8.45
C LYS A 199 -15.21 -2.62 7.84
N ASN A 200 -14.43 -3.45 8.54
CA ASN A 200 -13.14 -3.92 8.06
C ASN A 200 -13.33 -4.76 6.79
N HIS A 201 -12.70 -4.35 5.69
CA HIS A 201 -12.89 -4.95 4.37
C HIS A 201 -12.58 -6.46 4.32
N TRP A 202 -11.73 -6.96 5.24
CA TRP A 202 -11.43 -8.39 5.38
C TRP A 202 -12.58 -9.20 5.97
N LEU A 203 -13.40 -8.62 6.84
CA LEU A 203 -14.35 -9.36 7.70
C LEU A 203 -15.80 -9.26 7.21
N VAL A 204 -16.05 -8.45 6.18
CA VAL A 204 -17.38 -8.21 5.64
C VAL A 204 -17.79 -9.23 4.58
N VAL A 205 -17.22 -10.45 4.58
CA VAL A 205 -17.47 -11.48 3.56
C VAL A 205 -18.96 -11.85 3.48
N ASN A 206 -19.59 -12.17 4.62
CA ASN A 206 -21.03 -12.49 4.69
C ASN A 206 -21.90 -11.28 4.32
N GLN A 207 -21.51 -10.06 4.73
CA GLN A 207 -22.24 -8.84 4.38
C GLN A 207 -22.18 -8.59 2.86
N SER A 208 -20.99 -8.76 2.28
CA SER A 208 -20.73 -8.59 0.84
C SER A 208 -21.53 -9.58 0.01
N TYR A 209 -21.56 -10.85 0.42
CA TYR A 209 -22.35 -11.88 -0.26
C TYR A 209 -23.85 -11.55 -0.35
N ARG A 210 -24.40 -10.82 0.62
CA ARG A 210 -25.82 -10.44 0.64
C ARG A 210 -26.18 -9.32 -0.34
N ILE A 211 -25.18 -8.63 -0.91
CA ILE A 211 -25.40 -7.57 -1.90
C ILE A 211 -26.06 -8.19 -3.14
N GLN A 212 -27.16 -7.58 -3.56
CA GLN A 212 -27.93 -7.99 -4.73
C GLN A 212 -27.51 -7.18 -5.97
N PRO A 213 -27.54 -7.77 -7.16
CA PRO A 213 -27.27 -7.07 -8.41
C PRO A 213 -28.37 -6.08 -8.76
N ASP A 214 -27.98 -4.92 -9.28
CA ASP A 214 -28.87 -3.94 -9.92
C ASP A 214 -28.94 -4.11 -11.45
N ILE A 215 -27.91 -4.73 -12.07
CA ILE A 215 -27.87 -5.04 -13.50
C ILE A 215 -28.78 -6.25 -13.79
N ALA A 216 -29.74 -6.08 -14.70
CA ALA A 216 -30.66 -7.16 -15.10
C ALA A 216 -29.92 -8.33 -15.79
N LEU A 217 -30.47 -9.54 -15.64
CA LEU A 217 -29.99 -10.71 -16.39
C LEU A 217 -30.36 -10.58 -17.86
N GLN A 218 -29.44 -10.99 -18.72
CA GLN A 218 -29.64 -11.04 -20.17
C GLN A 218 -29.16 -12.40 -20.70
N PRO A 219 -29.79 -12.96 -21.74
CA PRO A 219 -29.28 -14.14 -22.42
C PRO A 219 -27.85 -13.91 -22.93
N VAL A 220 -27.01 -14.95 -22.89
CA VAL A 220 -25.63 -14.86 -23.37
C VAL A 220 -25.60 -14.90 -24.89
N THR A 221 -24.97 -13.91 -25.52
CA THR A 221 -24.78 -13.86 -26.98
C THR A 221 -23.50 -14.58 -27.42
N ASP A 222 -23.40 -14.96 -28.70
CA ASP A 222 -22.19 -15.59 -29.24
C ASP A 222 -20.96 -14.68 -29.17
N GLU A 223 -21.17 -13.37 -29.33
CA GLU A 223 -20.11 -12.38 -29.14
C GLU A 223 -19.61 -12.37 -27.69
N GLN A 224 -20.52 -12.42 -26.71
CA GLN A 224 -20.13 -12.52 -25.31
C GLN A 224 -19.35 -13.80 -25.01
N ARG A 225 -19.71 -14.94 -25.61
CA ARG A 225 -18.92 -16.18 -25.47
C ARG A 225 -17.51 -16.03 -26.03
N ARG A 226 -17.36 -15.39 -27.19
CA ARG A 226 -16.03 -15.10 -27.78
C ARG A 226 -15.23 -14.16 -26.89
N ASP A 227 -15.84 -13.09 -26.39
CA ASP A 227 -15.19 -12.15 -25.49
C ASP A 227 -14.75 -12.83 -24.17
N ILE A 228 -15.63 -13.62 -23.56
CA ILE A 228 -15.30 -14.40 -22.36
C ILE A 228 -14.11 -15.32 -22.63
N LYS A 229 -14.08 -16.00 -23.78
CA LYS A 229 -12.95 -16.87 -24.14
C LYS A 229 -11.65 -16.07 -24.28
N LYS A 230 -11.67 -14.91 -24.95
CA LYS A 230 -10.51 -14.00 -25.01
C LYS A 230 -10.03 -13.61 -23.61
N MET A 231 -10.95 -13.27 -22.70
CA MET A 231 -10.63 -12.90 -21.32
C MET A 231 -10.00 -14.05 -20.54
N GLU A 232 -10.52 -15.28 -20.70
CA GLU A 232 -9.95 -16.49 -20.10
C GLU A 232 -8.52 -16.74 -20.61
N ASP A 233 -8.27 -16.56 -21.91
CA ASP A 233 -6.94 -16.75 -22.50
C ASP A 233 -5.96 -15.67 -22.04
N LYS A 234 -6.39 -14.40 -21.95
CA LYS A 234 -5.60 -13.30 -21.37
C LYS A 234 -5.27 -13.58 -19.90
N PHE A 235 -6.26 -13.94 -19.09
CA PHE A 235 -6.04 -14.26 -17.67
C PHE A 235 -5.09 -15.45 -17.51
N ARG A 236 -5.27 -16.51 -18.31
CA ARG A 236 -4.37 -17.67 -18.33
C ARG A 236 -2.94 -17.27 -18.66
N SER A 237 -2.72 -16.37 -19.63
CA SER A 237 -1.38 -15.91 -20.01
C SER A 237 -0.65 -15.13 -18.91
N ILE A 238 -1.40 -14.49 -18.00
CA ILE A 238 -0.84 -13.77 -16.84
C ILE A 238 -0.34 -14.75 -15.78
N ILE A 239 -1.14 -15.78 -15.48
CA ILE A 239 -0.90 -16.67 -14.33
C ILE A 239 -0.14 -17.96 -14.70
N TYR A 240 -0.02 -18.27 -15.99
CA TYR A 240 0.58 -19.52 -16.47
C TYR A 240 1.39 -19.32 -17.75
N THR A 241 2.62 -19.83 -17.74
CA THR A 241 3.48 -19.95 -18.93
C THR A 241 3.83 -21.43 -19.13
N PRO A 242 3.56 -22.01 -20.32
CA PRO A 242 3.94 -23.38 -20.62
C PRO A 242 5.44 -23.63 -20.42
N ALA A 243 5.76 -24.74 -19.77
CA ALA A 243 7.12 -25.18 -19.48
C ALA A 243 7.20 -26.71 -19.48
N LYS A 244 8.41 -27.26 -19.56
CA LYS A 244 8.62 -28.70 -19.43
C LYS A 244 8.42 -29.12 -17.96
N LEU A 245 7.63 -30.18 -17.75
CA LEU A 245 7.53 -30.86 -16.47
C LEU A 245 8.69 -31.86 -16.33
N TYR A 246 9.51 -31.69 -15.30
CA TYR A 246 10.66 -32.57 -15.03
C TYR A 246 10.31 -33.62 -13.96
N PRO A 247 10.86 -34.85 -14.03
CA PRO A 247 10.62 -35.90 -13.02
C PRO A 247 10.89 -35.44 -11.59
N LYS A 248 11.95 -34.67 -11.35
CA LYS A 248 12.26 -34.09 -10.04
C LYS A 248 11.12 -33.23 -9.48
N GLN A 249 10.44 -32.46 -10.33
CA GLN A 249 9.30 -31.63 -9.89
C GLN A 249 8.11 -32.51 -9.49
N MET A 250 7.88 -33.61 -10.21
CA MET A 250 6.87 -34.61 -9.85
C MET A 250 7.18 -35.24 -8.49
N ASP A 251 8.42 -35.67 -8.27
CA ASP A 251 8.85 -36.30 -7.02
C ASP A 251 8.76 -35.34 -5.82
N GLU A 252 9.15 -34.07 -6.01
CA GLU A 252 8.97 -33.02 -5.00
C GLU A 252 7.49 -32.81 -4.65
N MET A 253 6.60 -32.75 -5.64
CA MET A 253 5.16 -32.59 -5.41
C MET A 253 4.57 -33.80 -4.68
N ARG A 254 4.96 -35.03 -5.06
CA ARG A 254 4.55 -36.27 -4.37
C ARG A 254 5.02 -36.29 -2.91
N THR A 255 6.27 -35.90 -2.68
CA THR A 255 6.86 -35.84 -1.33
C THR A 255 6.13 -34.82 -0.46
N GLN A 256 5.87 -33.61 -0.99
CA GLN A 256 5.13 -32.58 -0.27
C GLN A 256 3.67 -33.00 -0.02
N PHE A 257 3.01 -33.63 -1.00
CA PHE A 257 1.66 -34.17 -0.86
C PHE A 257 1.56 -35.22 0.25
N ALA A 258 2.51 -36.17 0.29
CA ALA A 258 2.53 -37.25 1.28
C ALA A 258 2.60 -36.73 2.73
N LYS A 259 3.19 -35.56 2.97
CA LYS A 259 3.24 -34.91 4.29
C LYS A 259 1.85 -34.67 4.88
N TYR A 260 0.86 -34.37 4.04
CA TYR A 260 -0.50 -34.06 4.48
C TYR A 260 -1.33 -35.30 4.82
N ARG A 261 -0.85 -36.50 4.48
CA ARG A 261 -1.47 -37.79 4.83
C ARG A 261 -2.96 -37.87 4.48
N ILE A 262 -3.33 -37.29 3.35
CA ILE A 262 -4.72 -37.20 2.90
C ILE A 262 -5.16 -38.57 2.42
N SER A 263 -6.29 -39.05 2.93
CA SER A 263 -6.88 -40.33 2.51
C SER A 263 -8.40 -40.28 2.53
N ARG A 264 -9.02 -41.11 1.68
CA ARG A 264 -10.46 -41.32 1.67
C ARG A 264 -10.77 -42.75 2.11
N LYS A 265 -11.55 -42.92 3.18
CA LYS A 265 -11.99 -44.21 3.70
C LYS A 265 -13.50 -44.21 3.86
N LYS A 266 -14.21 -45.15 3.22
CA LYS A 266 -15.68 -45.25 3.25
C LYS A 266 -16.41 -43.92 2.95
N GLY A 267 -15.88 -43.14 2.00
CA GLY A 267 -16.44 -41.83 1.64
C GLY A 267 -16.03 -40.65 2.54
N VAL A 268 -15.47 -40.90 3.72
CA VAL A 268 -14.92 -39.88 4.63
C VAL A 268 -13.51 -39.50 4.18
N ILE A 269 -13.24 -38.21 4.07
CA ILE A 269 -11.90 -37.68 3.80
C ILE A 269 -11.25 -37.24 5.12
N SER A 270 -9.97 -37.55 5.28
CA SER A 270 -9.20 -37.19 6.47
C SER A 270 -7.75 -36.88 6.08
N GLY A 271 -7.03 -36.14 6.92
CA GLY A 271 -5.65 -35.74 6.70
C GLY A 271 -5.10 -34.94 7.88
N MET A 272 -3.94 -34.32 7.70
CA MET A 272 -3.39 -33.38 8.67
C MET A 272 -4.24 -32.09 8.70
N PRO A 273 -4.64 -31.57 9.88
CA PRO A 273 -5.42 -30.34 9.94
C PRO A 273 -4.67 -29.16 9.33
N ILE A 274 -5.37 -28.37 8.52
CA ILE A 274 -4.80 -27.16 7.91
C ILE A 274 -5.27 -25.94 8.69
N TRP A 275 -4.31 -25.07 9.01
CA TRP A 275 -4.52 -23.87 9.80
C TRP A 275 -4.31 -22.62 8.95
N PHE A 276 -5.15 -21.61 9.20
CA PHE A 276 -4.87 -20.25 8.77
C PHE A 276 -3.93 -19.61 9.78
N VAL A 277 -2.88 -18.89 9.32
CA VAL A 277 -1.85 -18.32 10.21
C VAL A 277 -2.44 -17.53 11.39
N ARG A 278 -3.51 -16.77 11.19
CA ARG A 278 -4.13 -15.93 12.24
C ARG A 278 -4.96 -16.70 13.26
N HIS A 279 -5.22 -17.99 13.05
CA HIS A 279 -5.73 -18.83 14.13
C HIS A 279 -4.75 -18.95 15.30
N ALA A 280 -3.48 -18.57 15.11
CA ALA A 280 -2.50 -18.46 16.20
C ALA A 280 -2.95 -17.45 17.28
N GLU A 281 -3.77 -16.46 16.94
CA GLU A 281 -4.27 -15.44 17.87
C GLU A 281 -5.19 -16.02 18.95
N ALA A 282 -5.77 -17.21 18.75
CA ALA A 282 -6.47 -17.95 19.80
C ALA A 282 -5.56 -18.31 20.98
N TYR A 283 -4.25 -18.32 20.76
CA TYR A 283 -3.23 -18.73 21.72
C TYR A 283 -2.46 -17.54 22.32
N GLU A 284 -2.73 -16.30 21.86
CA GLU A 284 -1.93 -15.12 22.20
C GLU A 284 -1.84 -14.87 23.71
N ARG A 285 -2.97 -14.99 24.41
CA ARG A 285 -3.06 -14.83 25.87
C ARG A 285 -3.08 -16.17 26.62
N MET A 286 -2.75 -17.26 25.91
CA MET A 286 -2.69 -18.60 26.48
C MET A 286 -1.25 -19.07 26.66
N ILE A 287 -0.35 -18.69 25.76
CA ILE A 287 1.04 -19.18 25.72
C ILE A 287 2.01 -18.06 26.12
N PRO A 288 2.86 -18.27 27.14
CA PRO A 288 3.97 -17.37 27.43
C PRO A 288 4.93 -17.26 26.23
N ASN A 289 5.34 -16.04 25.86
CA ASN A 289 6.17 -15.76 24.67
C ASN A 289 5.53 -16.19 23.34
N TRP A 290 4.23 -15.93 23.20
CA TRP A 290 3.49 -16.21 21.98
C TRP A 290 4.17 -15.65 20.73
N ASN A 291 4.09 -16.40 19.63
CA ASN A 291 4.60 -16.01 18.34
C ASN A 291 3.52 -16.17 17.27
N LYS A 292 3.24 -15.09 16.54
CA LYS A 292 2.23 -15.05 15.47
C LYS A 292 2.43 -16.11 14.38
N ASP A 293 3.66 -16.56 14.15
CA ASP A 293 4.02 -17.53 13.10
C ASP A 293 3.99 -18.98 13.61
N MET A 294 3.51 -19.24 14.83
CA MET A 294 3.60 -20.58 15.41
C MET A 294 2.88 -21.66 14.59
N LEU A 295 1.75 -21.32 13.97
CA LEU A 295 1.02 -22.25 13.09
C LEU A 295 1.76 -22.43 11.75
N THR A 296 2.36 -21.38 11.20
CA THR A 296 3.22 -21.48 10.02
C THR A 296 4.39 -22.42 10.26
N ARG A 297 5.01 -22.37 11.45
CA ARG A 297 6.14 -23.25 11.83
C ARG A 297 5.77 -24.72 11.97
N THR A 298 4.48 -25.06 12.12
CA THR A 298 4.03 -26.46 12.02
C THR A 298 4.18 -27.02 10.60
N GLY A 299 4.22 -26.13 9.60
CA GLY A 299 4.26 -26.45 8.18
C GLY A 299 2.95 -27.02 7.63
N PHE A 300 1.82 -26.74 8.28
CA PHE A 300 0.45 -27.07 7.85
C PHE A 300 -0.41 -25.81 7.72
N GLU A 301 0.19 -24.72 7.24
CA GLU A 301 -0.51 -23.46 7.00
C GLU A 301 -1.14 -23.43 5.59
N MET A 302 -2.26 -22.71 5.44
CA MET A 302 -3.03 -22.64 4.20
C MET A 302 -2.22 -22.16 2.98
N ALA A 303 -1.32 -21.18 3.11
CA ALA A 303 -0.52 -20.67 2.00
C ALA A 303 0.38 -21.74 1.40
N ASP A 304 1.07 -22.53 2.22
CA ASP A 304 1.90 -23.65 1.74
C ASP A 304 1.05 -24.74 1.06
N TYR A 305 -0.16 -24.98 1.58
CA TYR A 305 -1.11 -25.93 1.01
C TYR A 305 -1.56 -25.49 -0.39
N PHE A 306 -2.02 -24.25 -0.55
CA PHE A 306 -2.49 -23.73 -1.83
C PHE A 306 -1.36 -23.51 -2.83
N LYS A 307 -0.14 -23.18 -2.35
CA LYS A 307 1.05 -23.14 -3.19
C LYS A 307 1.37 -24.51 -3.78
N LEU A 308 1.22 -25.59 -3.02
CA LEU A 308 1.37 -26.94 -3.56
C LEU A 308 0.26 -27.26 -4.58
N MET A 309 -1.01 -26.91 -4.30
CA MET A 309 -2.10 -27.09 -5.27
C MET A 309 -1.86 -26.33 -6.57
N GLN A 310 -1.35 -25.10 -6.50
CA GLN A 310 -0.97 -24.30 -7.68
C GLN A 310 0.15 -24.98 -8.46
N ARG A 311 1.20 -25.48 -7.79
CA ARG A 311 2.28 -26.24 -8.46
C ARG A 311 1.73 -27.48 -9.17
N MET A 312 0.81 -28.21 -8.55
CA MET A 312 0.15 -29.36 -9.17
C MET A 312 -0.68 -28.98 -10.39
N ALA A 313 -1.44 -27.88 -10.29
CA ALA A 313 -2.22 -27.36 -11.42
C ALA A 313 -1.32 -26.94 -12.59
N ILE A 314 -0.21 -26.24 -12.33
CA ILE A 314 0.79 -25.90 -13.35
C ILE A 314 1.40 -27.17 -13.95
N GLY A 315 1.76 -28.15 -13.12
CA GLY A 315 2.27 -29.44 -13.56
C GLY A 315 1.27 -30.18 -14.46
N TYR A 316 -0.02 -30.20 -14.08
CA TYR A 316 -1.08 -30.88 -14.82
C TYR A 316 -1.21 -30.31 -16.23
N ASN A 317 -1.09 -28.98 -16.36
CA ASN A 317 -1.15 -28.27 -17.62
C ASN A 317 0.15 -28.39 -18.45
N ASN A 318 1.28 -28.75 -17.84
CA ASN A 318 2.57 -29.00 -18.49
C ASN A 318 2.84 -30.48 -18.81
N ALA A 319 2.06 -31.41 -18.24
CA ALA A 319 2.25 -32.84 -18.43
C ALA A 319 1.95 -33.26 -19.87
N THR A 320 2.89 -33.97 -20.50
CA THR A 320 2.76 -34.46 -21.88
C THR A 320 2.31 -35.92 -21.97
N ASN A 321 2.38 -36.67 -20.87
CA ASN A 321 1.91 -38.05 -20.78
C ASN A 321 0.70 -38.17 -19.85
N GLU A 322 -0.18 -39.12 -20.14
CA GLU A 322 -1.44 -39.29 -19.39
C GLU A 322 -1.24 -39.79 -17.96
N THR A 323 -0.15 -40.54 -17.68
CA THR A 323 0.14 -41.06 -16.34
C THR A 323 0.42 -39.95 -15.33
N ASP A 324 1.33 -39.02 -15.67
CA ASP A 324 1.66 -37.88 -14.81
C ASP A 324 0.47 -36.93 -14.70
N LYS A 325 -0.25 -36.72 -15.80
CA LYS A 325 -1.46 -35.89 -15.83
C LYS A 325 -2.55 -36.45 -14.91
N ALA A 326 -2.79 -37.76 -14.94
CA ALA A 326 -3.72 -38.43 -14.03
C ALA A 326 -3.26 -38.34 -12.57
N ALA A 327 -1.98 -38.64 -12.29
CA ALA A 327 -1.45 -38.56 -10.93
C ALA A 327 -1.56 -37.16 -10.31
N LEU A 328 -1.28 -36.10 -11.09
CA LEU A 328 -1.44 -34.72 -10.64
C LEU A 328 -2.89 -34.33 -10.40
N LYS A 329 -3.79 -34.75 -11.30
CA LYS A 329 -5.23 -34.56 -11.14
C LYS A 329 -5.72 -35.22 -9.84
N ASP A 330 -5.34 -36.47 -9.59
CA ASP A 330 -5.82 -37.22 -8.43
C ASP A 330 -5.32 -36.64 -7.11
N MET A 331 -4.03 -36.26 -7.03
CA MET A 331 -3.49 -35.54 -5.87
C MET A 331 -4.21 -34.21 -5.66
N PHE A 332 -4.43 -33.44 -6.73
CA PHE A 332 -5.15 -32.16 -6.65
C PHE A 332 -6.58 -32.36 -6.14
N MET A 333 -7.32 -33.36 -6.64
CA MET A 333 -8.71 -33.61 -6.23
C MET A 333 -8.81 -34.06 -4.77
N LEU A 334 -7.85 -34.87 -4.29
CA LEU A 334 -7.77 -35.21 -2.86
C LEU A 334 -7.47 -33.98 -2.01
N MET A 335 -6.56 -33.10 -2.45
CA MET A 335 -6.29 -31.85 -1.74
C MET A 335 -7.50 -30.91 -1.73
N TYR A 336 -8.19 -30.78 -2.86
CA TYR A 336 -9.43 -30.00 -2.97
C TYR A 336 -10.49 -30.52 -1.99
N ASP A 337 -10.77 -31.82 -2.00
CA ASP A 337 -11.78 -32.40 -1.11
C ASP A 337 -11.42 -32.20 0.36
N HIS A 338 -10.14 -32.33 0.70
CA HIS A 338 -9.67 -32.19 2.07
C HIS A 338 -9.75 -30.74 2.54
N ILE A 339 -9.33 -29.75 1.74
CA ILE A 339 -9.36 -28.36 2.15
C ILE A 339 -10.80 -27.80 2.25
N THR A 340 -11.70 -28.28 1.38
CA THR A 340 -13.14 -28.02 1.48
C THR A 340 -13.71 -28.60 2.77
N ASP A 341 -13.35 -29.85 3.10
CA ASP A 341 -13.73 -30.52 4.35
C ASP A 341 -13.18 -29.80 5.60
N GLN A 342 -11.97 -29.25 5.52
CA GLN A 342 -11.34 -28.43 6.57
C GLN A 342 -12.00 -27.06 6.78
N GLY A 343 -12.98 -26.69 5.93
CA GLY A 343 -13.81 -25.50 6.09
C GLY A 343 -13.52 -24.38 5.10
N VAL A 344 -12.60 -24.55 4.14
CA VAL A 344 -12.37 -23.57 3.06
C VAL A 344 -13.42 -23.78 1.97
N THR A 345 -14.63 -23.31 2.24
CA THR A 345 -15.78 -23.45 1.35
C THR A 345 -16.73 -22.27 1.52
N PHE A 346 -17.74 -22.19 0.66
CA PHE A 346 -18.79 -21.19 0.71
C PHE A 346 -19.45 -21.10 2.10
N GLY A 347 -19.65 -19.88 2.57
CA GLY A 347 -20.41 -19.60 3.78
C GLY A 347 -19.67 -19.83 5.08
N SER A 348 -18.33 -19.92 5.05
CA SER A 348 -17.44 -20.20 6.19
C SER A 348 -16.41 -19.08 6.37
N CYS A 349 -16.17 -18.66 7.61
CA CYS A 349 -15.12 -17.70 7.95
C CYS A 349 -14.26 -18.17 9.14
N TRP A 350 -14.30 -19.46 9.49
CA TRP A 350 -13.35 -20.09 10.44
C TRP A 350 -13.27 -19.43 11.84
N GLY A 351 -14.19 -18.52 12.17
CA GLY A 351 -14.15 -17.65 13.34
C GLY A 351 -13.29 -16.38 13.20
N ASN A 352 -12.13 -16.44 12.53
CA ASN A 352 -11.23 -15.29 12.32
C ASN A 352 -10.54 -15.36 10.95
N ILE A 353 -10.68 -14.33 10.10
CA ILE A 353 -10.10 -14.32 8.74
C ILE A 353 -9.28 -13.08 8.38
N HIS A 354 -9.02 -12.12 9.27
CA HIS A 354 -8.32 -10.89 8.85
C HIS A 354 -7.00 -11.18 8.08
N HIS A 355 -6.77 -10.51 6.95
CA HIS A 355 -5.64 -10.74 6.04
C HIS A 355 -5.60 -12.13 5.33
N TYR A 356 -6.71 -12.85 5.24
CA TYR A 356 -6.76 -14.18 4.59
C TYR A 356 -6.33 -14.20 3.12
N GLY A 357 -6.37 -13.05 2.43
CA GLY A 357 -5.96 -12.93 1.02
C GLY A 357 -4.56 -13.48 0.75
N TYR A 358 -3.61 -13.29 1.68
CA TYR A 358 -2.25 -13.81 1.52
C TYR A 358 -2.18 -15.34 1.55
N SER A 359 -2.99 -15.98 2.39
CA SER A 359 -3.03 -17.44 2.49
C SER A 359 -3.87 -18.09 1.39
N LEU A 360 -4.82 -17.37 0.78
CA LEU A 360 -5.68 -17.90 -0.28
C LEU A 360 -5.26 -17.56 -1.71
N ARG A 361 -4.33 -16.62 -1.93
CA ARG A 361 -4.01 -16.12 -3.29
C ARG A 361 -3.74 -17.22 -4.32
N ASP A 362 -3.06 -18.29 -3.92
CA ASP A 362 -2.66 -19.38 -4.80
C ASP A 362 -3.84 -20.33 -5.11
N MET A 363 -4.88 -20.35 -4.27
CA MET A 363 -6.14 -21.08 -4.50
C MET A 363 -6.80 -20.64 -5.80
N TYR A 364 -6.89 -19.32 -6.02
CA TYR A 364 -7.57 -18.75 -7.18
C TYR A 364 -6.93 -19.19 -8.50
N ILE A 365 -5.59 -19.20 -8.54
CA ILE A 365 -4.82 -19.66 -9.70
C ILE A 365 -4.98 -21.16 -9.87
N ALA A 366 -4.83 -21.93 -8.78
CA ALA A 366 -4.92 -23.38 -8.78
C ALA A 366 -6.26 -23.88 -9.31
N TYR A 367 -7.37 -23.28 -8.85
CA TYR A 367 -8.73 -23.69 -9.24
C TYR A 367 -9.03 -23.31 -10.68
N PHE A 368 -8.67 -22.10 -11.11
CA PHE A 368 -8.86 -21.68 -12.50
C PHE A 368 -8.11 -22.59 -13.49
N LEU A 369 -6.84 -22.93 -13.20
CA LEU A 369 -6.04 -23.82 -14.05
C LEU A 369 -6.56 -25.28 -14.08
N MET A 370 -7.46 -25.64 -13.15
CA MET A 370 -8.09 -26.95 -13.05
C MET A 370 -9.59 -26.92 -13.38
N LYS A 371 -10.11 -25.84 -13.97
CA LYS A 371 -11.53 -25.64 -14.32
C LYS A 371 -12.18 -26.87 -14.97
N ASP A 372 -11.58 -27.38 -16.05
CA ASP A 372 -12.13 -28.53 -16.78
C ASP A 372 -12.08 -29.83 -15.97
N ALA A 373 -11.03 -30.02 -15.18
CA ALA A 373 -10.91 -31.18 -14.30
C ALA A 373 -11.95 -31.13 -13.18
N LEU A 374 -12.18 -29.96 -12.56
CA LEU A 374 -13.23 -29.75 -11.57
C LEU A 374 -14.62 -29.97 -12.16
N LYS A 375 -14.85 -29.50 -13.40
CA LYS A 375 -16.11 -29.72 -14.12
C LYS A 375 -16.39 -31.19 -14.37
N LYS A 376 -15.38 -31.92 -14.88
CA LYS A 376 -15.49 -33.37 -15.14
C LYS A 376 -15.80 -34.18 -13.88
N GLU A 377 -15.31 -33.74 -12.73
CA GLU A 377 -15.57 -34.35 -11.42
C GLU A 377 -16.84 -33.83 -10.72
N GLY A 378 -17.62 -32.95 -11.36
CA GLY A 378 -18.86 -32.40 -10.78
C GLY A 378 -18.65 -31.43 -9.61
N LYS A 379 -17.45 -30.83 -9.49
CA LYS A 379 -17.04 -29.96 -8.37
C LYS A 379 -16.93 -28.49 -8.73
N LEU A 380 -17.15 -28.13 -10.00
CA LEU A 380 -16.98 -26.76 -10.47
C LEU A 380 -17.87 -25.76 -9.72
N ASP A 381 -19.15 -26.07 -9.51
CA ASP A 381 -20.09 -25.15 -8.83
C ASP A 381 -19.70 -24.88 -7.37
N GLU A 382 -19.17 -25.87 -6.66
CA GLU A 382 -18.67 -25.72 -5.29
C GLU A 382 -17.41 -24.84 -5.28
N ALA A 383 -16.50 -25.07 -6.22
CA ALA A 383 -15.29 -24.26 -6.37
C ALA A 383 -15.63 -22.80 -6.72
N VAL A 384 -16.58 -22.58 -7.64
CA VAL A 384 -17.09 -21.26 -8.01
C VAL A 384 -17.69 -20.55 -6.80
N LYS A 385 -18.61 -21.18 -6.06
CA LYS A 385 -19.23 -20.57 -4.87
C LYS A 385 -18.20 -20.23 -3.79
N THR A 386 -17.20 -21.10 -3.61
CA THR A 386 -16.09 -20.88 -2.68
C THR A 386 -15.24 -19.68 -3.08
N MET A 387 -14.85 -19.60 -4.35
CA MET A 387 -14.08 -18.48 -4.88
C MET A 387 -14.87 -17.16 -4.86
N LEU A 388 -16.16 -17.16 -5.20
CA LEU A 388 -17.03 -15.98 -5.09
C LEU A 388 -17.16 -15.48 -3.64
N TRP A 389 -17.23 -16.41 -2.67
CA TRP A 389 -17.28 -16.10 -1.24
C TRP A 389 -16.01 -15.40 -0.78
N TYR A 390 -14.85 -16.06 -0.92
CA TYR A 390 -13.58 -15.49 -0.45
C TYR A 390 -13.07 -14.35 -1.34
N GLY A 391 -13.46 -14.29 -2.61
CA GLY A 391 -13.23 -13.15 -3.48
C GLY A 391 -14.10 -11.93 -3.12
N GLN A 392 -15.11 -12.11 -2.27
CA GLN A 392 -16.11 -11.08 -1.95
C GLN A 392 -16.75 -10.47 -3.21
N THR A 393 -16.92 -11.28 -4.25
CA THR A 393 -17.21 -10.84 -5.63
C THR A 393 -18.55 -10.10 -5.75
N ASN A 394 -19.49 -10.33 -4.83
CA ASN A 394 -20.76 -9.57 -4.79
C ASN A 394 -20.59 -8.09 -4.46
N LYS A 395 -19.42 -7.64 -3.95
CA LYS A 395 -19.10 -6.20 -3.85
C LYS A 395 -19.18 -5.49 -5.20
N LEU A 396 -18.89 -6.21 -6.29
CA LEU A 396 -18.96 -5.65 -7.65
C LEU A 396 -20.38 -5.22 -8.06
N TYR A 397 -21.41 -5.81 -7.43
CA TYR A 397 -22.80 -5.42 -7.66
C TYR A 397 -23.16 -4.05 -7.10
N GLN A 398 -22.39 -3.54 -6.13
CA GLN A 398 -22.64 -2.22 -5.59
C GLN A 398 -22.42 -1.17 -6.68
N LYS A 399 -23.48 -0.42 -6.99
CA LYS A 399 -23.39 0.70 -7.93
C LYS A 399 -22.46 1.77 -7.34
N PRO A 400 -21.37 2.15 -8.05
CA PRO A 400 -20.50 3.23 -7.59
C PRO A 400 -21.29 4.53 -7.44
N VAL A 401 -21.01 5.27 -6.37
CA VAL A 401 -21.63 6.58 -6.09
C VAL A 401 -20.65 7.75 -6.31
N GLY A 402 -19.39 7.45 -6.61
CA GLY A 402 -18.31 8.41 -6.85
C GLY A 402 -17.13 7.73 -7.53
N ASN A 403 -16.14 8.53 -7.93
CA ASN A 403 -14.90 8.05 -8.52
C ASN A 403 -13.93 7.57 -7.44
N GLY A 404 -13.08 6.62 -7.82
CA GLY A 404 -12.09 6.04 -6.92
C GLY A 404 -12.65 4.90 -6.08
N ILE A 405 -11.76 4.00 -5.73
CA ILE A 405 -11.96 2.96 -4.72
C ILE A 405 -10.65 2.82 -3.93
N ASP A 406 -10.73 2.15 -2.78
CA ASP A 406 -9.56 1.82 -1.97
C ASP A 406 -8.47 1.07 -2.79
N MET A 407 -7.23 1.57 -2.72
CA MET A 407 -6.07 1.05 -3.47
C MET A 407 -5.76 -0.40 -3.11
N ASP A 408 -5.97 -0.77 -1.85
CA ASP A 408 -5.78 -2.13 -1.35
C ASP A 408 -6.81 -3.10 -1.93
N THR A 409 -8.00 -2.62 -2.29
CA THR A 409 -9.00 -3.40 -3.01
C THR A 409 -8.48 -3.79 -4.40
N PHE A 410 -7.81 -2.88 -5.11
CA PHE A 410 -7.14 -3.26 -6.36
C PHE A 410 -6.06 -4.31 -6.14
N ASN A 411 -5.21 -4.10 -5.13
CA ASN A 411 -4.06 -4.96 -4.80
C ASN A 411 -4.46 -6.39 -4.43
N THR A 412 -5.47 -6.53 -3.56
CA THR A 412 -5.76 -7.79 -2.87
C THR A 412 -6.97 -8.54 -3.41
N SER A 413 -7.93 -7.84 -4.04
CA SER A 413 -9.22 -8.43 -4.42
C SER A 413 -9.38 -8.67 -5.92
N SER A 414 -8.72 -7.89 -6.79
CA SER A 414 -8.95 -7.91 -8.24
C SER A 414 -8.76 -9.29 -8.90
N VAL A 415 -7.62 -9.94 -8.65
CA VAL A 415 -7.30 -11.26 -9.24
C VAL A 415 -8.24 -12.33 -8.69
N GLY A 416 -8.54 -12.30 -7.39
CA GLY A 416 -9.50 -13.21 -6.77
C GLY A 416 -10.91 -13.05 -7.37
N CYS A 417 -11.38 -11.81 -7.55
CA CYS A 417 -12.65 -11.52 -8.18
C CYS A 417 -12.70 -12.03 -9.64
N MET A 418 -11.75 -11.62 -10.48
CA MET A 418 -11.75 -11.99 -11.90
C MET A 418 -11.62 -13.49 -12.11
N SER A 419 -10.71 -14.15 -11.40
CA SER A 419 -10.57 -15.62 -11.45
C SER A 419 -11.88 -16.32 -11.05
N SER A 420 -12.58 -15.82 -10.03
CA SER A 420 -13.87 -16.39 -9.59
C SER A 420 -14.93 -16.31 -10.69
N ILE A 421 -15.01 -15.16 -11.38
CA ILE A 421 -15.97 -14.95 -12.47
C ILE A 421 -15.60 -15.80 -13.68
N LEU A 422 -14.32 -15.84 -14.06
CA LEU A 422 -13.85 -16.62 -15.20
C LEU A 422 -13.91 -18.14 -14.95
N LEU A 423 -13.89 -18.59 -13.70
CA LEU A 423 -14.12 -19.99 -13.36
C LEU A 423 -15.55 -20.45 -13.71
N MET A 424 -16.54 -19.55 -13.70
CA MET A 424 -17.94 -19.88 -14.01
C MET A 424 -18.10 -20.45 -15.42
N ASP A 425 -19.12 -21.29 -15.59
CA ASP A 425 -19.66 -21.62 -16.91
C ASP A 425 -20.30 -20.38 -17.56
N ASP A 426 -20.28 -20.35 -18.89
CA ASP A 426 -20.80 -19.25 -19.69
C ASP A 426 -22.33 -19.16 -19.57
N SER A 427 -22.76 -18.25 -18.70
CA SER A 427 -24.13 -18.08 -18.21
C SER A 427 -24.51 -16.60 -18.14
N PRO A 428 -25.82 -16.28 -18.13
CA PRO A 428 -26.31 -14.92 -17.87
C PRO A 428 -25.69 -14.29 -16.61
N GLU A 429 -25.51 -15.07 -15.55
CA GLU A 429 -24.87 -14.66 -14.31
C GLU A 429 -23.40 -14.26 -14.50
N LYS A 430 -22.63 -15.03 -15.28
CA LYS A 430 -21.23 -14.69 -15.58
C LYS A 430 -21.16 -13.35 -16.31
N VAL A 431 -22.01 -13.13 -17.32
CA VAL A 431 -22.09 -11.85 -18.05
C VAL A 431 -22.46 -10.70 -17.10
N ARG A 432 -23.44 -10.90 -16.21
CA ARG A 432 -23.83 -9.91 -15.21
C ARG A 432 -22.68 -9.55 -14.27
N TYR A 433 -21.91 -10.54 -13.80
CA TYR A 433 -20.70 -10.28 -13.01
C TYR A 433 -19.63 -9.53 -13.80
N LEU A 434 -19.40 -9.88 -15.07
CA LEU A 434 -18.43 -9.19 -15.93
C LEU A 434 -18.82 -7.72 -16.16
N ARG A 435 -20.10 -7.43 -16.39
CA ARG A 435 -20.61 -6.04 -16.46
C ARG A 435 -20.41 -5.28 -15.16
N SER A 436 -20.69 -5.94 -14.04
CA SER A 436 -20.53 -5.36 -12.70
C SER A 436 -19.06 -5.09 -12.40
N CYS A 437 -18.17 -6.01 -12.75
CA CYS A 437 -16.72 -5.88 -12.65
C CYS A 437 -16.19 -4.74 -13.52
N SER A 438 -16.64 -4.66 -14.77
CA SER A 438 -16.28 -3.58 -15.70
C SER A 438 -16.68 -2.22 -15.14
N ARG A 439 -17.92 -2.07 -14.66
CA ARG A 439 -18.39 -0.84 -14.00
C ARG A 439 -17.59 -0.50 -12.75
N TRP A 440 -17.32 -1.49 -11.89
CA TRP A 440 -16.54 -1.29 -10.66
C TRP A 440 -15.11 -0.83 -10.96
N LEU A 441 -14.43 -1.48 -11.90
CA LEU A 441 -13.07 -1.12 -12.32
C LEU A 441 -13.03 0.26 -12.99
N ASP A 442 -13.98 0.55 -13.88
CA ASP A 442 -14.07 1.83 -14.58
C ASP A 442 -14.15 2.98 -13.57
N TRP A 443 -15.13 2.96 -12.66
CA TRP A 443 -15.29 4.01 -11.67
C TRP A 443 -14.16 4.06 -10.66
N GLY A 444 -13.60 2.91 -10.27
CA GLY A 444 -12.46 2.84 -9.35
C GLY A 444 -11.17 3.43 -9.93
N CYS A 445 -11.00 3.38 -11.25
CA CYS A 445 -9.83 3.93 -11.94
C CYS A 445 -9.96 5.41 -12.31
N ARG A 446 -11.15 6.01 -12.22
CA ARG A 446 -11.37 7.45 -12.50
C ARG A 446 -10.70 8.34 -11.45
N PRO A 447 -10.42 9.62 -11.77
CA PRO A 447 -9.82 10.55 -10.82
C PRO A 447 -10.64 10.70 -9.54
N ALA A 448 -10.06 10.28 -8.43
CA ALA A 448 -10.68 10.28 -7.10
C ALA A 448 -10.58 11.68 -6.45
N PRO A 449 -11.65 12.17 -5.79
CA PRO A 449 -11.64 13.50 -5.16
C PRO A 449 -10.75 13.56 -3.92
N GLY A 450 -10.34 14.77 -3.54
CA GLY A 450 -9.70 15.05 -2.24
C GLY A 450 -8.54 14.13 -1.93
N LEU A 451 -8.57 13.51 -0.75
CA LEU A 451 -7.58 12.54 -0.29
C LEU A 451 -8.03 11.08 -0.45
N ALA A 452 -9.16 10.82 -1.12
CA ALA A 452 -9.66 9.48 -1.35
C ALA A 452 -8.76 8.70 -2.34
N ASP A 453 -8.65 7.40 -2.15
CA ASP A 453 -8.00 6.50 -3.10
C ASP A 453 -8.77 6.43 -4.45
N ALA A 454 -8.18 6.08 -5.59
CA ALA A 454 -6.84 5.52 -5.79
C ALA A 454 -5.95 6.37 -6.71
N PHE A 455 -6.49 6.97 -7.77
CA PHE A 455 -5.69 7.72 -8.76
C PHE A 455 -6.19 9.15 -8.88
N LYS A 456 -5.26 10.09 -9.09
CA LYS A 456 -5.55 11.53 -9.17
C LYS A 456 -5.41 12.05 -10.59
N ILE A 457 -6.00 13.23 -10.83
CA ILE A 457 -5.99 13.88 -12.14
C ILE A 457 -4.56 14.24 -12.60
N ASP A 458 -3.64 14.48 -11.67
CA ASP A 458 -2.22 14.78 -11.93
C ASP A 458 -1.34 13.52 -12.08
N GLY A 459 -1.91 12.32 -11.93
CA GLY A 459 -1.19 11.05 -11.99
C GLY A 459 -0.69 10.52 -10.63
N SER A 460 -0.97 11.21 -9.52
CA SER A 460 -0.66 10.68 -8.18
C SER A 460 -1.44 9.40 -7.88
N GLY A 461 -0.81 8.46 -7.16
CA GLY A 461 -1.42 7.21 -6.69
C GLY A 461 -1.57 7.24 -5.17
N TYR A 462 -2.80 7.21 -4.69
CA TYR A 462 -3.16 7.49 -3.31
C TYR A 462 -3.42 6.24 -2.48
N HIS A 463 -2.87 6.25 -1.27
CA HIS A 463 -3.31 5.44 -0.14
C HIS A 463 -2.94 6.18 1.15
N HIS A 464 -3.62 5.90 2.26
CA HIS A 464 -3.39 6.60 3.54
C HIS A 464 -3.46 8.14 3.40
N CYS A 465 -4.40 8.63 2.58
CA CYS A 465 -4.66 10.06 2.36
C CYS A 465 -3.51 10.89 1.75
N ASN A 466 -2.54 10.27 1.06
CA ASN A 466 -1.46 10.98 0.35
C ASN A 466 -0.97 10.17 -0.87
N ASN A 467 -0.14 10.77 -1.73
CA ASN A 467 0.55 10.05 -2.79
C ASN A 467 1.52 9.02 -2.17
N TYR A 468 1.28 7.74 -2.43
CA TYR A 468 1.96 6.63 -1.78
C TYR A 468 2.38 5.56 -2.81
N PRO A 469 3.57 5.70 -3.43
CA PRO A 469 4.04 4.79 -4.47
C PRO A 469 4.09 3.31 -4.06
N ALA A 470 4.46 2.98 -2.82
CA ALA A 470 4.55 1.60 -2.36
C ALA A 470 3.19 0.86 -2.43
N TYR A 471 2.10 1.51 -2.02
CA TYR A 471 0.74 0.97 -2.16
C TYR A 471 0.23 1.07 -3.59
N ALA A 472 0.52 2.18 -4.28
CA ALA A 472 0.14 2.36 -5.68
C ALA A 472 0.71 1.25 -6.57
N VAL A 473 1.92 0.76 -6.32
CA VAL A 473 2.48 -0.42 -7.02
C VAL A 473 1.59 -1.65 -6.84
N GLY A 474 1.16 -1.93 -5.60
CA GLY A 474 0.25 -3.04 -5.33
C GLY A 474 -1.08 -2.89 -6.07
N GLY A 475 -1.72 -1.73 -5.97
CA GLY A 475 -2.99 -1.49 -6.65
C GLY A 475 -2.89 -1.44 -8.17
N LEU A 476 -1.83 -0.85 -8.74
CA LEU A 476 -1.57 -0.85 -10.17
C LEU A 476 -1.40 -2.26 -10.74
N ASN A 477 -0.87 -3.21 -9.95
CA ASN A 477 -0.82 -4.61 -10.37
C ASN A 477 -2.23 -5.17 -10.64
N GLY A 478 -3.20 -4.87 -9.77
CA GLY A 478 -4.60 -5.23 -9.99
C GLY A 478 -5.24 -4.46 -11.15
N ALA A 479 -5.15 -3.13 -11.14
CA ALA A 479 -5.80 -2.27 -12.13
C ALA A 479 -5.33 -2.56 -13.56
N THR A 480 -4.02 -2.62 -13.80
CA THR A 480 -3.45 -2.83 -15.13
C THR A 480 -3.74 -4.22 -15.69
N GLN A 481 -3.67 -5.26 -14.86
CA GLN A 481 -4.06 -6.61 -15.28
C GLN A 481 -5.54 -6.67 -15.67
N MET A 482 -6.42 -6.06 -14.87
CA MET A 482 -7.85 -6.08 -15.14
C MET A 482 -8.23 -5.29 -16.39
N ILE A 483 -7.62 -4.12 -16.60
CA ILE A 483 -7.78 -3.33 -17.83
C ILE A 483 -7.34 -4.17 -19.04
N TYR A 484 -6.18 -4.83 -18.96
CA TYR A 484 -5.70 -5.71 -20.02
C TYR A 484 -6.64 -6.89 -20.27
N ILE A 485 -7.11 -7.59 -19.23
CA ILE A 485 -8.02 -8.73 -19.37
C ILE A 485 -9.32 -8.30 -20.06
N LEU A 486 -9.87 -7.13 -19.71
CA LEU A 486 -11.13 -6.62 -20.25
C LEU A 486 -10.98 -5.91 -21.61
N SER A 487 -9.78 -5.48 -22.00
CA SER A 487 -9.53 -4.81 -23.29
C SER A 487 -9.95 -5.67 -24.49
N ASP A 488 -10.22 -5.04 -25.65
CA ASP A 488 -10.66 -5.73 -26.88
C ASP A 488 -11.89 -6.66 -26.68
N THR A 489 -12.78 -6.25 -25.77
CA THR A 489 -14.08 -6.89 -25.52
C THR A 489 -15.13 -5.83 -25.26
N GLN A 490 -16.40 -6.21 -25.32
CA GLN A 490 -17.50 -5.33 -24.90
C GLN A 490 -17.46 -4.97 -23.40
N PHE A 491 -16.62 -5.61 -22.58
CA PHE A 491 -16.47 -5.34 -21.14
C PHE A 491 -15.30 -4.38 -20.82
N ALA A 492 -14.61 -3.86 -21.83
CA ALA A 492 -13.53 -2.89 -21.66
C ALA A 492 -14.01 -1.65 -20.88
N VAL A 493 -13.15 -1.12 -20.00
CA VAL A 493 -13.40 0.13 -19.29
C VAL A 493 -13.54 1.31 -20.26
N GLY A 494 -14.12 2.41 -19.78
CA GLY A 494 -14.17 3.69 -20.49
C GLY A 494 -12.80 4.34 -20.63
N GLU A 495 -12.71 5.25 -21.61
CA GLU A 495 -11.49 5.97 -21.96
C GLU A 495 -10.90 6.73 -20.77
N LEU A 496 -11.72 7.45 -20.00
CA LEU A 496 -11.26 8.21 -18.83
C LEU A 496 -10.56 7.32 -17.80
N ALA A 497 -11.11 6.14 -17.51
CA ALA A 497 -10.53 5.19 -16.55
C ALA A 497 -9.17 4.66 -17.05
N HIS A 498 -9.12 4.27 -18.33
CA HIS A 498 -7.89 3.80 -18.97
C HIS A 498 -6.82 4.91 -18.98
N GLN A 499 -7.17 6.11 -19.44
CA GLN A 499 -6.26 7.25 -19.53
C GLN A 499 -5.74 7.67 -18.14
N THR A 500 -6.57 7.62 -17.10
CA THR A 500 -6.14 7.95 -15.73
C THR A 500 -5.05 6.99 -15.24
N VAL A 501 -5.20 5.68 -15.46
CA VAL A 501 -4.17 4.70 -15.09
C VAL A 501 -2.91 4.85 -15.96
N LYS A 502 -3.06 5.13 -17.27
CA LYS A 502 -1.93 5.47 -18.14
C LYS A 502 -1.17 6.68 -17.59
N ASN A 503 -1.87 7.76 -17.22
CA ASN A 503 -1.25 8.96 -16.65
C ASN A 503 -0.56 8.69 -15.32
N ALA A 504 -1.15 7.87 -14.44
CA ALA A 504 -0.52 7.51 -13.18
C ALA A 504 0.80 6.76 -13.37
N LEU A 505 0.87 5.84 -14.35
CA LEU A 505 2.11 5.16 -14.72
C LEU A 505 3.12 6.11 -15.37
N LEU A 506 2.67 7.03 -16.23
CA LEU A 506 3.56 8.02 -16.85
C LEU A 506 4.13 9.02 -15.84
N ALA A 507 3.37 9.41 -14.81
CA ALA A 507 3.88 10.17 -13.67
C ALA A 507 4.89 9.34 -12.86
N MET A 508 4.56 8.07 -12.58
CA MET A 508 5.41 7.15 -11.83
C MET A 508 6.78 6.92 -12.47
N ARG A 509 6.86 6.68 -13.78
CA ARG A 509 8.15 6.56 -14.48
C ARG A 509 8.98 7.85 -14.47
N PHE A 510 8.34 9.00 -14.21
CA PHE A 510 8.96 10.31 -14.24
C PHE A 510 9.54 10.67 -12.87
N TYR A 511 8.78 10.47 -11.79
CA TYR A 511 9.30 10.73 -10.43
C TYR A 511 10.23 9.63 -9.93
N CYS A 512 10.11 8.38 -10.40
CA CYS A 512 11.10 7.34 -10.13
C CYS A 512 12.33 7.51 -11.01
N ASN A 513 13.50 7.09 -10.52
CA ASN A 513 14.70 7.05 -11.34
C ASN A 513 15.68 5.91 -10.96
N LYS A 514 16.04 5.01 -11.87
CA LYS A 514 15.26 4.62 -13.04
C LYS A 514 13.99 3.89 -12.61
N LEU A 515 14.16 2.95 -11.68
CA LEU A 515 13.06 2.17 -11.10
C LEU A 515 12.71 2.59 -9.67
N HIS A 516 13.64 3.19 -8.94
CA HIS A 516 13.51 3.38 -7.49
C HIS A 516 12.69 4.61 -7.15
N PHE A 517 12.00 4.54 -6.02
CA PHE A 517 11.32 5.70 -5.44
C PHE A 517 12.38 6.69 -4.95
N PRO A 518 12.12 8.01 -5.10
CA PRO A 518 12.83 9.03 -4.34
C PRO A 518 12.60 8.81 -2.84
N LEU A 519 13.61 9.12 -2.01
CA LEU A 519 13.61 8.88 -0.58
C LEU A 519 12.35 9.45 0.09
N ALA A 520 12.01 10.70 -0.23
CA ALA A 520 10.86 11.42 0.31
C ALA A 520 9.49 10.79 -0.06
N LEU A 521 9.44 9.98 -1.12
CA LEU A 521 8.25 9.26 -1.57
C LEU A 521 8.24 7.78 -1.14
N SER A 522 9.13 7.38 -0.24
CA SER A 522 9.20 6.01 0.28
C SER A 522 8.12 5.69 1.33
N GLY A 523 7.32 6.67 1.73
CA GLY A 523 6.34 6.53 2.81
C GLY A 523 7.01 6.10 4.11
N ARG A 524 6.48 5.06 4.76
CA ARG A 524 7.05 4.50 5.98
C ARG A 524 8.27 3.57 5.81
N HIS A 525 8.78 3.40 4.59
CA HIS A 525 9.91 2.50 4.31
C HIS A 525 11.08 3.22 3.61
N PRO A 526 11.71 4.22 4.24
CA PRO A 526 12.84 4.96 3.66
C PRO A 526 14.14 4.12 3.64
N ASP A 527 14.11 2.96 3.00
CA ASP A 527 15.22 2.00 2.92
C ASP A 527 15.86 1.92 1.52
N GLY A 528 15.34 2.70 0.57
CA GLY A 528 15.78 2.76 -0.83
C GLY A 528 15.48 1.50 -1.66
N LYS A 529 14.63 0.59 -1.19
CA LYS A 529 14.27 -0.64 -1.92
C LYS A 529 12.99 -0.51 -2.73
N GLY A 530 12.13 0.43 -2.38
CA GLY A 530 10.88 0.72 -3.08
C GLY A 530 11.12 1.03 -4.57
N ARG A 531 10.33 0.39 -5.45
CA ARG A 531 10.49 0.51 -6.91
C ARG A 531 9.18 0.37 -7.65
N LEU A 532 9.09 0.99 -8.83
CA LEU A 532 8.03 0.70 -9.80
C LEU A 532 8.19 -0.70 -10.40
N THR A 533 7.11 -1.18 -11.02
CA THR A 533 7.05 -2.52 -11.61
C THR A 533 6.90 -2.43 -13.14
N PRO A 534 7.92 -2.83 -13.92
CA PRO A 534 7.87 -2.73 -15.39
C PRO A 534 6.68 -3.44 -16.04
N ILE A 535 6.26 -4.60 -15.53
CA ILE A 535 5.17 -5.37 -16.18
C ILE A 535 3.83 -4.62 -16.23
N HIS A 536 3.59 -3.64 -15.36
CA HIS A 536 2.41 -2.77 -15.42
C HIS A 536 2.30 -2.07 -16.78
N TYR A 537 3.43 -1.57 -17.29
CA TYR A 537 3.50 -0.86 -18.57
C TYR A 537 3.29 -1.82 -19.74
N ALA A 538 3.77 -3.07 -19.65
CA ALA A 538 3.50 -4.07 -20.67
C ALA A 538 2.01 -4.45 -20.73
N TYR A 539 1.32 -4.58 -19.61
CA TYR A 539 -0.12 -4.85 -19.61
C TYR A 539 -0.90 -3.71 -20.27
N MET A 540 -0.57 -2.46 -19.96
CA MET A 540 -1.21 -1.30 -20.61
C MET A 540 -0.86 -1.22 -22.09
N ALA A 541 0.38 -1.52 -22.49
CA ALA A 541 0.77 -1.64 -23.89
C ALA A 541 -0.08 -2.66 -24.65
N MET A 542 -0.31 -3.83 -24.05
CA MET A 542 -1.15 -4.89 -24.63
C MET A 542 -2.65 -4.64 -24.49
N ALA A 543 -3.08 -3.66 -23.70
CA ALA A 543 -4.49 -3.28 -23.54
C ALA A 543 -4.99 -2.37 -24.66
N GLY A 544 -4.09 -1.82 -25.49
CA GLY A 544 -4.41 -0.85 -26.52
C GLY A 544 -4.52 0.59 -26.00
N THR A 545 -4.82 1.52 -26.89
CA THR A 545 -4.95 2.94 -26.52
C THR A 545 -6.25 3.20 -25.77
N PRO A 546 -6.29 4.21 -24.87
CA PRO A 546 -7.49 4.55 -24.10
C PRO A 546 -8.75 4.81 -24.92
N ASP A 547 -8.60 5.45 -26.09
CA ASP A 547 -9.65 5.74 -27.07
C ASP A 547 -10.11 4.51 -27.90
N LYS A 548 -9.46 3.35 -27.67
CA LYS A 548 -9.72 2.07 -28.32
C LYS A 548 -9.45 2.06 -29.84
N GLN A 549 -8.75 3.06 -30.37
CA GLN A 549 -8.41 3.13 -31.80
C GLN A 549 -7.30 2.15 -32.20
N HIS A 550 -6.41 1.81 -31.25
CA HIS A 550 -5.32 0.87 -31.46
C HIS A 550 -5.35 -0.25 -30.42
N ASP A 551 -5.14 -1.49 -30.88
CA ASP A 551 -5.05 -2.70 -30.04
C ASP A 551 -3.73 -2.80 -29.25
N PHE A 552 -2.81 -1.86 -29.50
CA PHE A 552 -1.49 -1.82 -28.90
C PHE A 552 -1.03 -0.37 -28.64
N ASP A 553 -0.72 -0.03 -27.39
CA ASP A 553 -0.20 1.28 -27.00
C ASP A 553 1.33 1.29 -27.08
N ARG A 554 1.85 1.94 -28.13
CA ARG A 554 3.29 2.04 -28.41
C ARG A 554 4.04 2.87 -27.37
N ASP A 555 3.40 3.86 -26.74
CA ASP A 555 4.05 4.68 -25.71
C ASP A 555 4.34 3.80 -24.48
N MET A 556 3.33 3.07 -24.03
CA MET A 556 3.48 2.16 -22.88
C MET A 556 4.46 1.03 -23.18
N ALA A 557 4.54 0.57 -24.42
CA ALA A 557 5.53 -0.39 -24.86
C ALA A 557 6.96 0.19 -24.80
N ALA A 558 7.16 1.42 -25.26
CA ALA A 558 8.46 2.09 -25.24
C ALA A 558 8.96 2.30 -23.80
N VAL A 559 8.06 2.68 -22.89
CA VAL A 559 8.35 2.76 -21.45
C VAL A 559 8.76 1.39 -20.89
N TYR A 560 7.99 0.33 -21.16
CA TYR A 560 8.36 -1.03 -20.73
C TYR A 560 9.74 -1.44 -21.24
N MET A 561 10.04 -1.15 -22.51
CA MET A 561 11.32 -1.49 -23.13
C MET A 561 12.49 -0.75 -22.46
N ARG A 562 12.32 0.51 -22.05
CA ARG A 562 13.34 1.22 -21.28
C ARG A 562 13.53 0.62 -19.89
N LEU A 563 12.44 0.35 -19.17
CA LEU A 563 12.46 -0.12 -17.76
C LEU A 563 12.81 -1.61 -17.62
N GLY A 564 12.53 -2.41 -18.65
CA GLY A 564 12.66 -3.86 -18.68
C GLY A 564 13.83 -4.38 -19.52
N ASN A 565 14.82 -3.54 -19.81
CA ASN A 565 16.01 -3.86 -20.63
C ASN A 565 16.87 -5.00 -20.04
N ASN A 566 16.70 -5.33 -18.76
CA ASN A 566 17.34 -6.44 -18.06
C ASN A 566 16.30 -7.45 -17.53
N PRO A 567 15.62 -8.22 -18.40
CA PRO A 567 14.51 -9.08 -18.01
C PRO A 567 14.99 -10.25 -17.13
N ARG A 568 14.33 -10.43 -15.97
CA ARG A 568 14.71 -11.41 -14.94
C ARG A 568 13.90 -12.70 -15.00
N SER A 569 12.77 -12.69 -15.71
CA SER A 569 11.87 -13.84 -15.86
C SER A 569 11.65 -14.23 -17.32
N THR A 570 11.19 -15.46 -17.56
CA THR A 570 10.79 -15.93 -18.89
C THR A 570 9.65 -15.09 -19.48
N LEU A 571 8.71 -14.64 -18.64
CA LEU A 571 7.61 -13.78 -19.06
C LEU A 571 8.13 -12.43 -19.57
N GLU A 572 9.02 -11.79 -18.82
CA GLU A 572 9.62 -10.50 -19.22
C GLU A 572 10.44 -10.65 -20.50
N LYS A 573 11.25 -11.71 -20.62
CA LYS A 573 12.04 -12.00 -21.84
C LYS A 573 11.14 -12.13 -23.07
N LYS A 574 10.09 -12.94 -22.98
CA LYS A 574 9.13 -13.14 -24.09
C LYS A 574 8.37 -11.86 -24.42
N THR A 575 7.98 -11.08 -23.41
CA THR A 575 7.27 -9.81 -23.60
C THR A 575 8.16 -8.79 -24.29
N TYR A 576 9.42 -8.67 -23.85
CA TYR A 576 10.42 -7.79 -24.48
C TYR A 576 10.65 -8.16 -25.94
N GLN A 577 10.89 -9.44 -26.23
CA GLN A 577 11.04 -9.95 -27.60
C GLN A 577 9.79 -9.70 -28.46
N ARG A 578 8.59 -9.91 -27.89
CA ARG A 578 7.32 -9.63 -28.59
C ARG A 578 7.21 -8.16 -29.00
N PHE A 579 7.64 -7.23 -28.15
CA PHE A 579 7.59 -5.80 -28.45
C PHE A 579 8.67 -5.40 -29.46
N GLN A 580 9.85 -6.00 -29.41
CA GLN A 580 10.88 -5.84 -30.45
C GLN A 580 10.37 -6.29 -31.83
N ILE A 581 9.72 -7.46 -31.91
CA ILE A 581 9.12 -7.97 -33.16
C ILE A 581 8.03 -7.02 -33.69
N LYS A 582 7.30 -6.32 -32.80
CA LYS A 582 6.33 -5.26 -33.16
C LYS A 582 6.99 -3.91 -33.54
N GLY A 583 8.32 -3.85 -33.64
CA GLY A 583 9.07 -2.65 -33.99
C GLY A 583 9.05 -1.58 -32.90
N CYS A 584 8.96 -1.97 -31.63
CA CYS A 584 9.03 -1.04 -30.49
C CYS A 584 10.46 -0.97 -29.95
N PHE A 585 10.87 0.24 -29.57
CA PHE A 585 12.17 0.52 -29.00
C PHE A 585 12.01 1.14 -27.62
N ALA A 586 13.06 1.05 -26.79
CA ALA A 586 13.08 1.76 -25.53
C ALA A 586 12.86 3.25 -25.78
N GLU A 587 12.04 3.88 -24.95
CA GLU A 587 12.02 5.34 -24.90
C GLU A 587 13.37 5.87 -24.41
N GLU A 588 13.68 7.11 -24.78
CA GLU A 588 14.72 7.89 -24.11
C GLU A 588 14.30 8.20 -22.67
N ASP A 589 15.26 8.55 -21.82
CA ASP A 589 14.92 8.97 -20.47
C ASP A 589 13.97 10.19 -20.51
N PRO A 590 12.85 10.18 -19.77
CA PRO A 590 11.90 11.29 -19.81
C PRO A 590 12.56 12.62 -19.44
N GLN A 591 12.32 13.64 -20.27
CA GLN A 591 12.82 15.00 -20.11
C GLN A 591 11.69 15.94 -19.68
N GLY A 592 12.01 16.98 -18.90
CA GLY A 592 11.07 18.06 -18.61
C GLY A 592 10.88 18.37 -17.13
N ASN A 593 9.67 18.79 -16.78
CA ASN A 593 9.23 19.07 -15.42
C ASN A 593 7.86 18.42 -15.17
N LEU A 594 7.61 17.98 -13.93
CA LEU A 594 6.32 17.46 -13.47
C LEU A 594 5.98 18.11 -12.12
N SER A 595 4.74 18.58 -11.98
CA SER A 595 4.17 18.98 -10.69
C SER A 595 3.02 18.04 -10.32
N LEU A 596 3.17 17.36 -9.18
CA LEU A 596 2.15 16.52 -8.55
C LEU A 596 1.62 17.26 -7.34
N SER A 597 0.60 18.07 -7.54
CA SER A 597 -0.02 18.89 -6.49
C SER A 597 -0.71 18.01 -5.44
N TYR A 598 -1.31 16.91 -5.85
CA TYR A 598 -1.78 15.86 -4.95
C TYR A 598 -0.62 15.05 -4.33
N GLY A 599 0.64 15.27 -4.66
CA GLY A 599 1.78 14.71 -3.93
C GLY A 599 2.59 15.74 -3.15
N CYS A 600 2.22 17.02 -3.21
CA CYS A 600 3.09 18.16 -2.86
C CYS A 600 4.52 17.96 -3.39
N THR A 601 4.64 17.50 -4.64
CA THR A 601 5.90 17.04 -5.23
C THR A 601 6.16 17.74 -6.56
N ALA A 602 7.39 18.16 -6.81
CA ALA A 602 7.85 18.64 -8.11
C ALA A 602 9.09 17.86 -8.56
N VAL A 603 9.19 17.58 -9.85
CA VAL A 603 10.31 16.81 -10.42
C VAL A 603 10.86 17.52 -11.65
N GLN A 604 12.16 17.77 -11.69
CA GLN A 604 12.88 18.19 -12.89
C GLN A 604 13.70 17.01 -13.43
N ARG A 605 13.67 16.77 -14.75
CA ARG A 605 14.54 15.79 -15.41
C ARG A 605 15.25 16.39 -16.61
N ARG A 606 16.56 16.19 -16.68
CA ARG A 606 17.35 16.34 -17.91
C ARG A 606 18.33 15.18 -18.01
N ALA A 607 18.69 14.78 -19.23
CA ALA A 607 19.51 13.58 -19.47
C ALA A 607 18.94 12.39 -18.68
N ASN A 608 19.77 11.62 -17.97
CA ASN A 608 19.34 10.51 -17.12
C ASN A 608 19.06 10.92 -15.65
N TRP A 609 19.35 12.15 -15.22
CA TRP A 609 19.17 12.58 -13.83
C TRP A 609 17.76 13.13 -13.54
N SER A 610 17.39 13.12 -12.26
CA SER A 610 16.16 13.76 -11.78
C SER A 610 16.38 14.49 -10.46
N ALA A 611 15.79 15.67 -10.30
CA ALA A 611 15.71 16.40 -9.04
C ALA A 611 14.27 16.33 -8.53
N VAL A 612 14.06 15.72 -7.37
CA VAL A 612 12.73 15.48 -6.79
C VAL A 612 12.58 16.30 -5.52
N VAL A 613 11.64 17.24 -5.52
CA VAL A 613 11.28 18.08 -4.39
C VAL A 613 9.98 17.59 -3.78
N ARG A 614 9.91 17.49 -2.44
CA ARG A 614 8.68 17.14 -1.71
C ARG A 614 8.47 18.03 -0.49
N GLY A 615 7.23 18.51 -0.32
CA GLY A 615 6.79 19.30 0.83
C GLY A 615 5.69 18.63 1.65
N THR A 616 5.06 19.42 2.50
CA THR A 616 3.87 19.11 3.30
C THR A 616 2.95 20.33 3.33
N SER A 617 1.66 20.12 3.51
CA SER A 617 0.65 21.18 3.63
C SER A 617 -0.34 20.83 4.72
N ARG A 618 -1.35 21.68 4.94
CA ARG A 618 -2.49 21.39 5.82
C ARG A 618 -3.39 20.24 5.37
N TYR A 619 -3.12 19.68 4.20
CA TYR A 619 -3.84 18.53 3.64
C TYR A 619 -2.98 17.27 3.59
N LEU A 620 -1.68 17.42 3.35
CA LEU A 620 -0.78 16.32 3.01
C LEU A 620 0.31 16.19 4.08
N TRP A 621 0.35 15.04 4.77
CA TRP A 621 1.32 14.76 5.82
C TRP A 621 2.77 14.70 5.31
N GLY A 622 3.71 15.05 6.19
CA GLY A 622 5.14 15.12 5.88
C GLY A 622 5.84 13.76 5.86
N ALA A 623 5.48 12.84 6.76
CA ALA A 623 5.97 11.46 6.78
C ALA A 623 4.95 10.53 7.48
N GLU A 624 5.02 9.24 7.19
CA GLU A 624 4.25 8.20 7.89
C GLU A 624 5.19 7.43 8.83
N HIS A 625 4.81 7.34 10.11
CA HIS A 625 5.58 6.68 11.16
C HIS A 625 4.75 5.61 11.87
N TYR A 626 5.23 4.37 11.90
CA TYR A 626 4.62 3.23 12.58
C TYR A 626 5.60 2.64 13.59
N VAL A 627 5.11 1.86 14.57
CA VAL A 627 6.01 1.20 15.52
C VAL A 627 6.89 0.21 14.77
N GLY A 628 8.19 0.54 14.68
CA GLY A 628 9.16 -0.24 13.92
C GLY A 628 9.21 0.09 12.42
N GLU A 629 8.65 1.20 11.96
CA GLU A 629 8.74 1.62 10.56
C GLU A 629 8.88 3.16 10.50
N ASN A 630 9.91 3.62 9.80
CA ASN A 630 10.33 5.01 9.64
C ASN A 630 10.49 5.77 10.96
N LEU A 631 11.35 5.30 11.86
CA LEU A 631 11.49 5.91 13.19
C LEU A 631 12.06 7.34 13.18
N TYR A 632 12.79 7.76 12.14
CA TYR A 632 13.58 9.01 12.13
C TYR A 632 13.25 9.96 10.96
N GLY A 633 12.35 9.62 10.05
CA GLY A 633 12.08 10.40 8.84
C GLY A 633 11.20 11.64 9.01
N ARG A 634 11.24 12.32 10.17
CA ARG A 634 10.40 13.50 10.47
C ARG A 634 10.49 14.57 9.38
N TYR A 635 11.70 14.76 8.84
CA TYR A 635 12.01 15.83 7.90
C TYR A 635 11.80 15.46 6.42
N LEU A 636 11.28 14.26 6.09
CA LEU A 636 11.10 13.82 4.68
C LEU A 636 10.18 14.76 3.86
N GLY A 637 9.29 15.52 4.51
CA GLY A 637 8.40 16.50 3.87
C GLY A 637 8.81 17.96 4.05
N TYR A 638 10.02 18.26 4.55
CA TYR A 638 10.41 19.63 4.96
C TYR A 638 11.00 20.43 3.79
N GLY A 639 10.44 20.26 2.60
CA GLY A 639 11.04 20.75 1.36
C GLY A 639 12.32 19.99 1.04
N SER A 640 12.30 18.66 1.13
CA SER A 640 13.46 17.86 0.72
C SER A 640 13.66 17.99 -0.78
N MET A 641 14.90 17.99 -1.26
CA MET A 641 15.28 17.92 -2.67
C MET A 641 16.36 16.85 -2.86
N GLN A 642 16.00 15.73 -3.47
CA GLN A 642 16.94 14.66 -3.79
C GLN A 642 17.33 14.72 -5.27
N ILE A 643 18.63 14.67 -5.55
CA ILE A 643 19.15 14.39 -6.90
C ILE A 643 19.34 12.89 -7.04
N MET A 644 18.69 12.29 -8.03
CA MET A 644 18.94 10.93 -8.45
C MET A 644 19.73 10.96 -9.76
N THR A 645 20.93 10.39 -9.76
CA THR A 645 21.86 10.47 -10.89
C THR A 645 22.71 9.22 -11.01
N ALA A 646 23.35 9.08 -12.17
CA ALA A 646 24.36 8.09 -12.46
C ALA A 646 25.21 8.58 -13.65
N PRO A 647 26.43 8.05 -13.83
CA PRO A 647 27.16 8.21 -15.09
C PRO A 647 26.32 7.78 -16.30
N GLU A 648 26.59 8.36 -17.47
CA GLU A 648 25.90 7.99 -18.70
C GLU A 648 26.03 6.49 -18.99
N GLY A 649 24.93 5.86 -19.42
CA GLY A 649 24.86 4.41 -19.65
C GLY A 649 24.72 3.54 -18.41
N VAL A 650 24.74 4.12 -17.19
CA VAL A 650 24.51 3.41 -15.93
C VAL A 650 23.09 3.64 -15.43
N ASP A 651 22.41 2.59 -14.98
CA ASP A 651 21.06 2.71 -14.40
C ASP A 651 21.12 3.53 -13.10
N VAL A 652 20.25 4.53 -12.99
CA VAL A 652 20.10 5.33 -11.77
C VAL A 652 19.48 4.48 -10.65
N THR A 653 20.14 4.49 -9.50
CA THR A 653 19.74 3.82 -8.25
C THR A 653 20.02 4.74 -7.06
N PRO A 654 19.46 4.48 -5.86
CA PRO A 654 19.82 5.23 -4.66
C PRO A 654 21.33 5.24 -4.42
N LYS A 655 21.99 4.08 -4.62
CA LYS A 655 23.44 3.95 -4.46
C LYS A 655 24.24 4.80 -5.45
N THR A 656 23.90 4.78 -6.74
CA THR A 656 24.59 5.64 -7.74
C THR A 656 24.32 7.13 -7.49
N SER A 657 23.27 7.44 -6.74
CA SER A 657 22.90 8.79 -6.32
C SER A 657 23.51 9.18 -4.96
N GLY A 658 24.48 8.41 -4.46
CA GLY A 658 25.18 8.69 -3.20
C GLY A 658 24.35 8.44 -1.95
N TRP A 659 23.33 7.58 -2.01
CA TRP A 659 22.47 7.28 -0.87
C TRP A 659 22.43 5.79 -0.55
N VAL A 660 22.65 5.49 0.73
CA VAL A 660 22.34 4.22 1.41
C VAL A 660 21.81 4.54 2.81
N GLN A 661 21.23 3.57 3.49
CA GLN A 661 20.71 3.78 4.84
C GLN A 661 21.82 3.84 5.90
N ASP A 662 22.85 3.00 5.77
CA ASP A 662 23.85 2.83 6.81
C ASP A 662 24.68 4.10 7.02
N GLY A 663 24.67 4.61 8.25
CA GLY A 663 25.32 5.86 8.60
C GLY A 663 24.60 7.13 8.13
N PHE A 664 23.45 7.07 7.47
CA PHE A 664 22.72 8.26 7.00
C PHE A 664 22.20 9.11 8.15
N ASP A 665 22.65 10.36 8.28
CA ASP A 665 22.11 11.32 9.24
C ASP A 665 20.70 11.78 8.85
N TRP A 666 19.70 11.28 9.58
CA TRP A 666 18.29 11.58 9.34
C TRP A 666 17.90 13.05 9.59
N ASN A 667 18.77 13.86 10.22
CA ASN A 667 18.55 15.31 10.33
C ASN A 667 18.84 16.03 9.00
N ARG A 668 19.80 15.52 8.23
CA ARG A 668 20.40 16.18 7.05
C ARG A 668 19.85 15.63 5.73
N ILE A 669 18.54 15.46 5.66
CA ILE A 669 17.88 15.08 4.40
C ILE A 669 18.18 16.18 3.36
N PRO A 670 18.70 15.84 2.16
CA PRO A 670 19.08 16.85 1.18
C PRO A 670 17.95 17.86 0.88
N GLY A 671 18.28 19.15 0.87
CA GLY A 671 17.39 20.28 0.62
C GLY A 671 16.55 20.78 1.80
N VAL A 672 16.40 20.00 2.88
CA VAL A 672 15.55 20.41 4.01
C VAL A 672 16.20 21.54 4.80
N THR A 673 15.36 22.30 5.52
CA THR A 673 15.80 23.14 6.64
C THR A 673 15.24 22.51 7.90
N SER A 674 16.10 22.12 8.84
CA SER A 674 15.73 21.33 10.01
C SER A 674 16.61 21.68 11.21
N ILE A 675 16.17 21.27 12.40
CA ILE A 675 16.99 21.34 13.62
C ILE A 675 17.78 20.04 13.75
N HIS A 676 19.09 20.13 13.96
CA HIS A 676 19.99 18.98 14.07
C HIS A 676 19.89 18.33 15.46
N LEU A 677 19.04 17.31 15.58
CA LEU A 677 18.69 16.67 16.85
C LEU A 677 19.49 15.38 17.09
N PRO A 678 19.74 15.02 18.37
CA PRO A 678 20.08 13.66 18.75
C PRO A 678 19.00 12.68 18.28
N PHE A 679 19.37 11.46 17.86
CA PHE A 679 18.41 10.50 17.31
C PHE A 679 17.27 10.13 18.27
N ASP A 680 17.51 10.10 19.58
CA ASP A 680 16.45 9.83 20.57
C ASP A 680 15.39 10.96 20.62
N GLU A 681 15.78 12.18 20.28
CA GLU A 681 14.87 13.33 20.18
C GLU A 681 14.22 13.45 18.80
N LEU A 682 14.93 13.03 17.75
CA LEU A 682 14.39 12.94 16.38
C LEU A 682 13.35 11.81 16.24
N LYS A 683 13.53 10.72 17.00
CA LYS A 683 12.65 9.55 16.96
C LYS A 683 11.18 9.92 17.11
N ALA A 684 10.35 9.38 16.23
CA ALA A 684 8.90 9.63 16.25
C ALA A 684 8.26 9.17 17.57
N LYS A 685 7.41 10.01 18.15
CA LYS A 685 6.67 9.75 19.40
C LYS A 685 5.29 9.19 19.07
N ILE A 686 5.29 7.99 18.51
CA ILE A 686 4.14 7.32 17.91
C ILE A 686 3.09 6.97 18.97
N ARG A 687 1.82 7.29 18.69
CA ARG A 687 0.68 7.11 19.61
C ARG A 687 -0.55 6.67 18.84
N ASN A 688 -1.54 6.14 19.54
CA ASN A 688 -2.92 6.19 19.05
C ASN A 688 -3.53 7.50 19.56
N VAL A 689 -3.87 8.40 18.65
CA VAL A 689 -4.29 9.77 18.99
C VAL A 689 -5.80 9.96 18.99
N ASP A 690 -6.53 9.12 18.25
CA ASP A 690 -7.99 9.15 18.19
C ASP A 690 -8.57 7.80 17.73
N ILE A 691 -9.91 7.69 17.76
CA ILE A 691 -10.63 6.46 17.37
C ILE A 691 -10.60 6.18 15.86
N SER A 692 -10.13 7.12 15.04
CA SER A 692 -10.08 7.02 13.59
C SER A 692 -8.75 6.47 13.08
N SER A 693 -7.77 6.27 13.96
CA SER A 693 -6.42 5.79 13.62
C SER A 693 -5.97 4.59 14.46
N GLY A 694 -4.92 3.93 13.98
CA GLY A 694 -4.13 2.95 14.72
C GLY A 694 -3.08 3.61 15.63
N VAL A 695 -2.00 2.87 15.91
CA VAL A 695 -0.81 3.40 16.60
C VAL A 695 0.16 3.89 15.52
N GLU A 696 0.12 5.19 15.22
CA GLU A 696 0.75 5.79 14.05
C GLU A 696 0.97 7.30 14.26
N GLU A 697 1.81 7.92 13.43
CA GLU A 697 1.99 9.36 13.38
C GLU A 697 2.14 9.82 11.93
N MET A 698 1.27 10.75 11.50
CA MET A 698 1.23 11.34 10.17
C MET A 698 0.92 12.83 10.26
N LEU A 699 1.94 13.62 10.61
CA LEU A 699 1.78 15.05 10.87
C LEU A 699 1.67 15.82 9.56
N TYR A 700 0.60 16.59 9.40
CA TYR A 700 0.41 17.62 8.37
C TYR A 700 0.58 19.02 9.00
N SER A 701 0.86 20.03 8.19
CA SER A 701 1.05 21.41 8.68
C SER A 701 -0.29 22.12 8.90
N ASP A 702 -0.25 23.41 9.25
CA ASP A 702 -1.38 24.33 9.26
C ASP A 702 -1.36 25.30 8.06
N GLU A 703 -0.35 25.17 7.18
CA GLU A 703 -0.13 26.06 6.04
C GLU A 703 -0.70 25.44 4.75
N ALA A 704 -1.50 26.22 4.01
CA ALA A 704 -2.09 25.76 2.75
C ALA A 704 -1.13 25.89 1.55
N PHE A 705 -0.21 26.85 1.60
CA PHE A 705 0.67 27.21 0.50
C PHE A 705 1.89 26.27 0.46
N ALA A 706 1.75 25.14 -0.24
CA ALA A 706 2.85 24.24 -0.57
C ALA A 706 2.55 23.45 -1.85
N GLY A 707 3.41 23.54 -2.85
CA GLY A 707 3.20 22.86 -4.13
C GLY A 707 4.12 23.37 -5.23
N GLY A 708 3.91 22.87 -6.45
CA GLY A 708 4.71 23.25 -7.61
C GLY A 708 3.88 23.71 -8.81
N LEU A 709 4.58 24.33 -9.75
CA LEU A 709 4.10 24.70 -11.07
C LEU A 709 4.98 24.06 -12.12
N SER A 710 4.37 23.55 -13.20
CA SER A 710 5.05 23.03 -14.37
C SER A 710 4.64 23.83 -15.60
N GLN A 711 5.59 24.56 -16.19
CA GLN A 711 5.38 25.34 -17.41
C GLN A 711 5.63 24.46 -18.63
N LEU A 712 4.57 24.17 -19.39
CA LEU A 712 4.59 23.35 -20.60
C LEU A 712 5.24 21.96 -20.42
N GLY A 713 5.33 21.46 -19.18
CA GLY A 713 6.05 20.22 -18.86
C GLY A 713 7.56 20.29 -19.07
N VAL A 714 8.18 21.48 -19.18
CA VAL A 714 9.62 21.64 -19.46
C VAL A 714 10.39 22.14 -18.24
N ASN A 715 9.94 23.24 -17.65
CA ASN A 715 10.55 23.90 -16.50
C ASN A 715 9.46 24.15 -15.44
N GLY A 716 9.85 24.63 -14.26
CA GLY A 716 8.88 24.80 -13.19
C GLY A 716 9.42 25.55 -11.98
N ASN A 717 8.59 25.65 -10.96
CA ASN A 717 9.03 26.00 -9.61
C ASN A 717 8.27 25.20 -8.56
N PHE A 718 8.80 25.22 -7.34
CA PHE A 718 8.15 24.69 -6.14
C PHE A 718 8.30 25.73 -5.04
N ALA A 719 7.29 25.90 -4.20
CA ALA A 719 7.44 26.70 -2.99
C ALA A 719 6.54 26.18 -1.86
N MET A 720 6.98 26.43 -0.62
CA MET A 720 6.20 26.10 0.57
C MET A 720 6.43 27.06 1.73
N LYS A 721 5.38 27.24 2.54
CA LYS A 721 5.49 27.71 3.92
C LYS A 721 5.70 26.48 4.82
N LEU A 722 6.94 26.25 5.24
CA LEU A 722 7.27 25.21 6.19
C LEU A 722 6.84 25.65 7.60
N HIS A 723 6.17 24.76 8.32
CA HIS A 723 5.88 24.90 9.73
C HIS A 723 5.83 23.51 10.39
N GLU A 724 6.79 23.24 11.25
CA GLU A 724 6.84 22.01 12.05
C GLU A 724 5.63 21.95 13.01
N HIS A 725 5.16 20.74 13.32
CA HIS A 725 4.04 20.58 14.23
C HIS A 725 4.47 20.80 15.69
N ASP A 726 3.60 21.43 16.49
CA ASP A 726 3.78 21.67 17.94
C ASP A 726 4.01 20.43 18.82
N LYS A 727 3.92 19.22 18.24
CA LYS A 727 4.28 17.95 18.91
C LYS A 727 5.78 17.89 19.20
N TYR A 728 6.56 18.60 18.38
CA TYR A 728 8.01 18.69 18.44
C TYR A 728 8.43 20.16 18.52
N ASN A 729 9.16 20.67 17.53
CA ASN A 729 9.70 22.03 17.51
C ASN A 729 8.79 22.96 16.73
N GLY A 730 7.55 23.15 17.20
CA GLY A 730 6.52 23.92 16.48
C GLY A 730 6.79 25.41 16.28
N SER A 731 7.81 25.98 16.90
CA SER A 731 8.31 27.32 16.53
C SER A 731 9.05 27.33 15.19
N HIS A 732 9.47 26.16 14.69
CA HIS A 732 10.26 26.06 13.46
C HIS A 732 9.43 26.33 12.21
N ARG A 733 9.78 27.44 11.55
CA ARG A 733 9.17 27.92 10.31
C ARG A 733 10.22 28.33 9.29
N ALA A 734 9.86 28.27 8.00
CA ALA A 734 10.67 28.79 6.90
C ALA A 734 9.82 29.00 5.63
N ARG A 735 10.26 29.90 4.74
CA ARG A 735 9.75 29.98 3.37
C ARG A 735 10.81 29.46 2.42
N LYS A 736 10.47 28.40 1.67
CA LYS A 736 11.41 27.69 0.81
C LYS A 736 10.89 27.67 -0.61
N SER A 737 11.77 27.91 -1.60
CA SER A 737 11.44 27.73 -3.01
C SER A 737 12.58 27.11 -3.82
N TYR A 738 12.18 26.41 -4.88
CA TYR A 738 13.08 25.80 -5.87
C TYR A 738 12.63 26.27 -7.25
N HIS A 739 13.56 26.76 -8.05
CA HIS A 739 13.29 27.29 -9.39
C HIS A 739 14.07 26.47 -10.41
N PHE A 740 13.37 25.75 -11.28
CA PHE A 740 13.96 24.81 -12.22
C PHE A 740 14.11 25.48 -13.60
N PHE A 741 15.35 25.77 -13.98
CA PHE A 741 15.72 26.37 -15.26
C PHE A 741 16.63 25.42 -16.04
N ASP A 742 16.03 24.51 -16.80
CA ASP A 742 16.70 23.42 -17.47
C ASP A 742 17.56 22.57 -16.52
N ARG A 743 18.88 22.80 -16.54
CA ARG A 743 19.87 22.09 -15.71
C ARG A 743 20.28 22.85 -14.45
N VAL A 744 19.84 24.11 -14.29
CA VAL A 744 20.13 24.94 -13.13
C VAL A 744 18.92 24.96 -12.21
N ILE A 745 19.14 24.59 -10.96
CA ILE A 745 18.10 24.60 -9.91
C ILE A 745 18.50 25.63 -8.88
N VAL A 746 17.75 26.72 -8.76
CA VAL A 746 18.02 27.78 -7.78
C VAL A 746 17.17 27.51 -6.54
N CYS A 747 17.80 27.46 -5.37
CA CYS A 747 17.19 27.10 -4.10
C CYS A 747 17.27 28.30 -3.16
N LEU A 748 16.11 28.82 -2.75
CA LEU A 748 16.01 30.00 -1.89
C LEU A 748 15.28 29.68 -0.59
N GLY A 749 15.75 30.29 0.50
CA GLY A 749 15.13 30.26 1.81
C GLY A 749 15.10 31.63 2.45
N SER A 750 13.99 31.99 3.09
CA SER A 750 13.86 33.19 3.91
C SER A 750 12.96 32.93 5.12
N ASP A 751 12.94 33.87 6.08
CA ASP A 751 12.13 33.79 7.30
C ASP A 751 12.34 32.47 8.06
N ILE A 752 13.58 31.98 8.10
CA ILE A 752 13.96 30.78 8.86
C ILE A 752 14.06 31.17 10.33
N GLU A 753 13.21 30.56 11.15
CA GLU A 753 13.11 30.89 12.57
C GLU A 753 12.71 29.68 13.42
N ASN A 754 13.15 29.68 14.69
CA ASN A 754 12.65 28.87 15.80
C ASN A 754 13.19 29.41 17.14
N ASP A 755 12.71 28.85 18.25
CA ASP A 755 13.12 29.20 19.62
C ASP A 755 14.03 28.14 20.29
N VAL A 756 14.60 27.21 19.51
CA VAL A 756 15.40 26.10 20.02
C VAL A 756 16.88 26.53 20.15
N ASP A 757 17.32 26.77 21.37
CA ASP A 757 18.68 27.24 21.66
C ASP A 757 19.72 26.12 21.88
N GLN A 758 19.26 24.87 22.00
CA GLN A 758 20.14 23.73 22.31
C GLN A 758 20.84 23.17 21.06
N TYR A 759 20.16 23.19 19.92
CA TYR A 759 20.58 22.53 18.68
C TYR A 759 20.59 23.52 17.51
N PRO A 760 21.54 23.41 16.56
CA PRO A 760 21.59 24.30 15.42
C PRO A 760 20.47 23.99 14.43
N THR A 761 20.05 25.01 13.71
CA THR A 761 19.19 24.90 12.52
C THR A 761 20.08 24.88 11.28
N GLU A 762 19.89 23.91 10.40
CA GLU A 762 20.71 23.69 9.21
C GLU A 762 19.84 23.60 7.97
N THR A 763 20.31 24.16 6.84
CA THR A 763 19.84 23.74 5.52
C THR A 763 20.89 22.82 4.90
N THR A 764 20.51 21.59 4.54
CA THR A 764 21.45 20.66 3.90
C THR A 764 21.49 20.87 2.39
N ILE A 765 22.65 21.23 1.84
CA ILE A 765 22.86 21.30 0.38
C ILE A 765 23.01 19.88 -0.17
N PHE A 766 23.95 19.10 0.39
CA PHE A 766 24.08 17.67 0.10
C PHE A 766 24.56 16.88 1.31
N GLN A 767 24.26 15.59 1.30
CA GLN A 767 24.86 14.57 2.14
C GLN A 767 25.02 13.32 1.27
N LEU A 768 26.26 12.87 1.08
CA LEU A 768 26.61 11.85 0.09
C LEU A 768 27.48 10.76 0.71
N GLU A 769 27.15 9.52 0.36
CA GLU A 769 27.91 8.34 0.76
C GLU A 769 29.22 8.22 -0.06
N ALA A 770 30.26 7.72 0.59
CA ALA A 770 31.55 7.43 -0.01
C ALA A 770 32.16 6.13 0.55
N ASN A 771 31.48 5.00 0.37
CA ASN A 771 31.97 3.71 0.86
C ASN A 771 32.90 2.99 -0.13
N ASP A 772 32.82 3.30 -1.43
CA ASP A 772 33.75 2.73 -2.41
C ASP A 772 35.08 3.49 -2.48
N ASN A 773 36.13 2.81 -2.97
CA ASN A 773 37.48 3.35 -3.00
C ASN A 773 37.63 4.58 -3.92
N ALA A 774 36.84 4.67 -5.00
CA ALA A 774 36.93 5.78 -5.93
C ALA A 774 36.34 7.05 -5.30
N ALA A 775 35.17 6.94 -4.68
CA ALA A 775 34.55 8.03 -3.92
C ALA A 775 35.45 8.50 -2.77
N ARG A 776 36.03 7.57 -2.01
CA ARG A 776 36.97 7.91 -0.91
C ARG A 776 38.19 8.66 -1.42
N LYS A 777 38.81 8.17 -2.50
CA LYS A 777 39.99 8.82 -3.11
C LYS A 777 39.65 10.22 -3.62
N TYR A 778 38.47 10.39 -4.23
CA TYR A 778 38.00 11.70 -4.68
C TYR A 778 37.95 12.70 -3.51
N TRP A 779 37.23 12.36 -2.44
CA TRP A 779 37.02 13.27 -1.32
C TRP A 779 38.27 13.49 -0.46
N GLN A 780 39.21 12.53 -0.41
CA GLN A 780 40.51 12.73 0.25
C GLN A 780 41.39 13.77 -0.45
N GLY A 781 41.26 13.89 -1.78
CA GLY A 781 41.94 14.91 -2.58
C GLY A 781 41.10 16.17 -2.84
N PHE A 782 39.90 16.27 -2.26
CA PHE A 782 39.00 17.38 -2.51
C PHE A 782 39.46 18.64 -1.79
N HIS A 783 39.49 19.76 -2.52
CA HIS A 783 39.85 21.07 -1.99
C HIS A 783 38.62 21.98 -2.01
N ASP A 784 38.17 22.36 -0.81
CA ASP A 784 37.07 23.31 -0.65
C ASP A 784 37.55 24.75 -0.94
N ASN A 785 36.95 25.39 -1.94
CA ASN A 785 37.21 26.79 -2.31
C ASN A 785 36.22 27.78 -1.68
N GLY A 786 35.22 27.28 -0.94
CA GLY A 786 34.22 28.07 -0.21
C GLY A 786 33.16 28.77 -1.08
N LYS A 787 33.16 28.57 -2.40
CA LYS A 787 32.28 29.28 -3.35
C LYS A 787 31.47 28.34 -4.24
N TRP A 788 32.08 27.27 -4.73
CA TRP A 788 31.41 26.22 -5.48
C TRP A 788 32.04 24.86 -5.18
N TRP A 789 31.22 23.81 -5.27
CA TRP A 789 31.60 22.42 -5.02
C TRP A 789 31.20 21.57 -6.22
N LEU A 790 31.97 20.52 -6.49
CA LEU A 790 31.61 19.46 -7.41
C LEU A 790 31.73 18.16 -6.63
N ASP A 791 30.71 17.31 -6.66
CA ASP A 791 30.77 16.02 -5.99
C ASP A 791 31.35 14.91 -6.89
N ASN A 792 31.64 13.76 -6.28
CA ASN A 792 32.14 12.58 -6.98
C ASN A 792 31.11 11.93 -7.94
N LEU A 793 29.86 12.42 -7.97
CA LEU A 793 28.79 11.98 -8.85
C LEU A 793 28.58 12.94 -10.03
N GLY A 794 29.38 14.02 -10.09
CA GLY A 794 29.33 15.03 -11.13
C GLY A 794 28.25 16.10 -10.92
N THR A 795 27.66 16.26 -9.73
CA THR A 795 26.75 17.38 -9.45
C THR A 795 27.52 18.56 -8.91
N GLY A 796 27.35 19.71 -9.55
CA GLY A 796 27.90 20.98 -9.13
C GLY A 796 26.96 21.75 -8.21
N TYR A 797 27.52 22.43 -7.23
CA TYR A 797 26.82 23.27 -6.25
C TYR A 797 27.49 24.63 -6.19
N TYR A 798 26.72 25.70 -6.25
CA TYR A 798 27.19 27.09 -6.13
C TYR A 798 26.45 27.77 -5.00
N SER A 799 27.17 28.46 -4.12
CA SER A 799 26.57 29.25 -3.06
C SER A 799 27.21 30.64 -3.03
N PRO A 800 26.43 31.74 -3.18
CA PRO A 800 26.94 33.08 -2.93
C PRO A 800 27.17 33.34 -1.44
N GLN A 801 26.67 32.47 -0.55
CA GLN A 801 26.84 32.54 0.89
C GLN A 801 27.79 31.45 1.38
N LYS A 802 28.37 31.64 2.58
CA LYS A 802 29.23 30.62 3.20
C LYS A 802 28.42 29.35 3.49
N ALA A 803 28.97 28.21 3.10
CA ALA A 803 28.50 26.89 3.50
C ALA A 803 29.62 26.15 4.27
N GLU A 804 29.23 25.24 5.14
CA GLU A 804 30.13 24.43 5.97
C GLU A 804 30.28 23.04 5.36
N PHE A 805 31.44 22.77 4.78
CA PHE A 805 31.79 21.46 4.24
C PHE A 805 32.33 20.55 5.34
N THR A 806 31.74 19.37 5.47
CA THR A 806 32.25 18.28 6.31
C THR A 806 32.98 17.27 5.40
N PRO A 807 34.30 17.07 5.56
CA PRO A 807 35.05 16.07 4.79
C PRO A 807 34.61 14.65 5.16
N LEU A 808 35.26 13.62 4.60
CA LEU A 808 34.92 12.23 4.90
C LEU A 808 34.96 11.94 6.40
N VAL A 809 33.83 11.47 6.92
CA VAL A 809 33.69 11.01 8.31
C VAL A 809 33.02 9.64 8.33
N LEU A 810 33.44 8.79 9.27
CA LEU A 810 32.68 7.61 9.64
C LEU A 810 31.49 8.08 10.50
N GLN A 811 30.32 8.15 9.87
CA GLN A 811 29.10 8.65 10.48
C GLN A 811 28.31 7.50 11.10
N LYS A 812 27.90 7.65 12.37
CA LYS A 812 27.01 6.72 13.06
C LYS A 812 25.56 7.17 12.92
N SER A 813 24.66 6.23 12.73
CA SER A 813 23.23 6.46 12.61
C SER A 813 22.41 5.30 13.21
N ARG A 814 21.12 5.27 12.88
CA ARG A 814 20.14 4.30 13.33
C ARG A 814 19.38 3.74 12.13
N ASN A 815 19.13 2.43 12.13
CA ASN A 815 18.24 1.78 11.19
C ASN A 815 16.79 2.29 11.39
N GLU A 816 16.10 2.55 10.28
CA GLU A 816 14.76 3.16 10.27
C GLU A 816 13.68 2.29 10.89
N GLU A 817 13.79 0.96 10.79
CA GLU A 817 12.82 -0.02 11.28
C GLU A 817 13.20 -0.48 12.70
N THR A 818 14.42 -0.97 12.88
CA THR A 818 14.82 -1.61 14.15
C THR A 818 15.36 -0.63 15.19
N GLY A 819 15.82 0.55 14.78
CA GLY A 819 16.56 1.48 15.63
C GLY A 819 17.97 0.99 16.04
N SER A 820 18.47 -0.10 15.45
CA SER A 820 19.84 -0.57 15.71
C SER A 820 20.87 0.43 15.19
N GLU A 821 22.05 0.50 15.80
CA GLU A 821 23.15 1.33 15.31
C GLU A 821 23.59 0.87 13.91
N THR A 822 23.88 1.85 13.06
CA THR A 822 24.49 1.65 11.75
C THR A 822 25.63 2.64 11.58
N GLU A 823 26.54 2.37 10.65
CA GLU A 823 27.62 3.30 10.32
C GLU A 823 27.95 3.27 8.83
N GLY A 824 28.47 4.38 8.31
CA GLY A 824 28.87 4.52 6.92
C GLY A 824 29.84 5.68 6.75
N THR A 825 30.58 5.72 5.65
CA THR A 825 31.46 6.85 5.34
C THR A 825 30.69 7.89 4.54
N TRP A 826 30.60 9.11 5.05
CA TRP A 826 29.79 10.18 4.48
C TRP A 826 30.56 11.51 4.40
N THR A 827 30.11 12.38 3.51
CA THR A 827 30.47 13.80 3.46
C THR A 827 29.20 14.63 3.34
N SER A 828 29.23 15.89 3.77
CA SER A 828 28.07 16.77 3.70
C SER A 828 28.47 18.24 3.52
N LEU A 829 27.53 19.02 2.99
CA LEU A 829 27.65 20.47 2.87
C LEU A 829 26.35 21.09 3.40
N VAL A 830 26.47 21.97 4.39
CA VAL A 830 25.32 22.59 5.06
C VAL A 830 25.45 24.10 5.14
N ILE A 831 24.32 24.80 5.16
CA ILE A 831 24.26 26.21 5.59
C ILE A 831 23.76 26.20 7.02
N ASN A 832 24.63 26.60 7.95
CA ASN A 832 24.35 26.62 9.38
C ASN A 832 23.73 27.97 9.77
N HIS A 833 22.49 27.96 10.22
CA HIS A 833 21.75 29.16 10.64
C HIS A 833 21.95 29.50 12.12
N GLY A 834 22.74 28.70 12.83
CA GLY A 834 22.93 28.82 14.27
C GLY A 834 21.75 28.26 15.07
N LYS A 835 21.77 28.55 16.38
CA LYS A 835 20.73 28.16 17.34
C LYS A 835 19.67 29.25 17.42
N ALA A 836 18.39 28.87 17.50
CA ALA A 836 17.24 29.78 17.54
C ALA A 836 17.34 30.97 16.54
N PRO A 837 17.50 30.70 15.22
CA PRO A 837 17.63 31.74 14.23
C PRO A 837 16.39 32.66 14.20
N LYS A 838 16.60 33.90 13.74
CA LYS A 838 15.52 34.87 13.49
C LYS A 838 15.70 35.45 12.10
N ASN A 839 14.73 35.24 11.23
CA ASN A 839 14.75 35.71 9.83
C ASN A 839 16.03 35.29 9.08
N ALA A 840 16.56 34.09 9.36
CA ALA A 840 17.70 33.58 8.60
C ALA A 840 17.27 33.22 7.17
N GLU A 841 18.25 33.15 6.27
CA GLU A 841 18.03 32.95 4.85
C GLU A 841 19.11 32.05 4.23
N TYR A 842 18.83 31.50 3.06
CA TYR A 842 19.85 30.85 2.24
C TYR A 842 19.61 31.10 0.76
N GLU A 843 20.69 30.96 -0.02
CA GLU A 843 20.68 30.94 -1.46
C GLU A 843 21.76 29.98 -1.93
N TYR A 844 21.42 29.04 -2.79
CA TYR A 844 22.37 28.22 -3.52
C TYR A 844 21.76 27.75 -4.84
N ALA A 845 22.60 27.32 -5.77
CA ALA A 845 22.18 26.71 -7.02
C ALA A 845 22.88 25.38 -7.24
N MET A 846 22.20 24.51 -7.99
CA MET A 846 22.72 23.19 -8.35
C MET A 846 22.71 22.99 -9.86
N MET A 847 23.71 22.24 -10.32
CA MET A 847 23.88 21.84 -11.71
C MET A 847 24.31 20.37 -11.77
N PRO A 848 23.35 19.41 -11.86
CA PRO A 848 23.68 18.00 -12.03
C PRO A 848 24.45 17.75 -13.33
N GLN A 849 25.40 16.82 -13.28
CA GLN A 849 26.30 16.48 -14.40
C GLN A 849 27.10 17.68 -14.93
N ALA A 850 27.66 18.48 -14.02
CA ALA A 850 28.57 19.58 -14.31
C ALA A 850 30.03 19.13 -14.39
N THR A 851 30.85 19.94 -15.05
CA THR A 851 32.32 19.86 -14.97
C THR A 851 32.88 20.98 -14.09
N ALA A 852 34.15 20.86 -13.69
CA ALA A 852 34.83 21.92 -12.93
C ALA A 852 34.88 23.24 -13.70
N GLU A 853 35.11 23.20 -15.01
CA GLU A 853 35.14 24.38 -15.88
C GLU A 853 33.76 25.05 -15.97
N GLN A 854 32.69 24.25 -16.03
CA GLN A 854 31.32 24.77 -16.02
C GLN A 854 30.98 25.43 -14.69
N MET A 855 31.41 24.85 -13.57
CA MET A 855 31.17 25.42 -12.25
C MET A 855 31.99 26.69 -11.99
N GLU A 856 33.24 26.73 -12.43
CA GLU A 856 34.08 27.93 -12.35
C GLU A 856 33.48 29.08 -13.17
N ALA A 857 33.07 28.81 -14.42
CA ALA A 857 32.40 29.80 -15.26
C ALA A 857 31.06 30.26 -14.65
N PHE A 858 30.27 29.33 -14.11
CA PHE A 858 29.00 29.65 -13.47
C PHE A 858 29.18 30.48 -12.19
N ALA A 859 30.21 30.22 -11.39
CA ALA A 859 30.50 30.97 -10.17
C ALA A 859 30.98 32.40 -10.43
N GLN A 860 31.51 32.67 -11.63
CA GLN A 860 31.87 34.03 -12.10
C GLN A 860 30.66 34.75 -12.71
N HIS A 861 29.84 34.03 -13.47
CA HIS A 861 28.67 34.56 -14.16
C HIS A 861 27.45 33.64 -13.99
N PRO A 862 26.76 33.68 -12.82
CA PRO A 862 25.57 32.88 -12.60
C PRO A 862 24.50 33.18 -13.64
N SER A 863 23.86 32.15 -14.18
CA SER A 863 22.84 32.31 -15.23
C SER A 863 21.49 32.83 -14.72
N TYR A 864 21.40 33.09 -13.41
CA TYR A 864 20.21 33.58 -12.72
C TYR A 864 20.48 34.86 -11.94
N THR A 865 19.41 35.56 -11.57
CA THR A 865 19.41 36.73 -10.71
C THR A 865 18.23 36.65 -9.77
N VAL A 866 18.50 36.71 -8.45
CA VAL A 866 17.45 36.83 -7.44
C VAL A 866 16.95 38.28 -7.43
N ILE A 867 15.68 38.46 -7.75
CA ILE A 867 15.01 39.76 -7.79
C ILE A 867 14.38 40.07 -6.43
N ALA A 868 13.83 39.06 -5.76
CA ALA A 868 13.30 39.17 -4.41
C ALA A 868 13.50 37.85 -3.66
N LYS A 869 13.83 37.94 -2.37
CA LYS A 869 13.95 36.83 -1.43
C LYS A 869 13.55 37.33 -0.04
N ASN A 870 12.26 37.25 0.26
CA ASN A 870 11.71 37.70 1.54
C ASN A 870 10.38 36.98 1.83
N ARG A 871 9.75 37.37 2.94
CA ARG A 871 8.48 36.82 3.41
C ARG A 871 7.38 36.82 2.35
N ASP A 872 7.27 37.88 1.57
CA ASP A 872 6.15 38.04 0.63
C ASP A 872 6.39 37.24 -0.65
N ALA A 873 7.63 37.20 -1.16
CA ALA A 873 7.93 36.55 -2.43
C ALA A 873 9.39 36.11 -2.59
N HIS A 874 9.58 35.00 -3.32
CA HIS A 874 10.83 34.61 -3.95
C HIS A 874 10.69 34.75 -5.48
N ILE A 875 11.50 35.62 -6.10
CA ILE A 875 11.44 35.91 -7.54
C ILE A 875 12.83 35.76 -8.13
N VAL A 876 12.95 34.94 -9.18
CA VAL A 876 14.22 34.62 -9.83
C VAL A 876 14.08 34.77 -11.33
N SER A 877 14.98 35.54 -11.95
CA SER A 877 15.10 35.63 -13.41
C SER A 877 16.25 34.75 -13.90
N SER A 878 16.03 34.01 -14.96
CA SER A 878 17.05 33.23 -15.67
C SER A 878 17.20 33.77 -17.09
N LYS A 879 18.39 34.30 -17.40
CA LYS A 879 18.72 34.76 -18.75
C LYS A 879 18.85 33.59 -19.73
N ALA A 880 19.37 32.45 -19.26
CA ALA A 880 19.56 31.26 -20.09
C ALA A 880 18.24 30.71 -20.66
N THR A 881 17.14 30.86 -19.93
CA THR A 881 15.82 30.35 -20.33
C THR A 881 14.84 31.48 -20.70
N ASN A 882 15.27 32.74 -20.66
CA ASN A 882 14.43 33.93 -20.80
C ASN A 882 13.16 33.88 -19.93
N THR A 883 13.30 33.41 -18.69
CA THR A 883 12.17 33.11 -17.80
C THR A 883 12.32 33.83 -16.46
N ILE A 884 11.22 34.40 -15.98
CA ILE A 884 11.10 34.92 -14.61
C ILE A 884 10.15 33.99 -13.85
N SER A 885 10.60 33.48 -12.71
CA SER A 885 9.87 32.57 -11.84
C SER A 885 9.44 33.29 -10.57
N TYR A 886 8.17 33.14 -10.19
CA TYR A 886 7.53 33.82 -9.07
C TYR A 886 6.94 32.79 -8.12
N ALA A 887 7.43 32.78 -6.88
CA ALA A 887 6.78 32.14 -5.74
C ALA A 887 6.26 33.24 -4.81
N LEU A 888 4.95 33.53 -4.90
CA LEU A 888 4.30 34.62 -4.18
C LEU A 888 3.57 34.03 -2.98
N PHE A 889 4.21 34.07 -1.81
CA PHE A 889 3.67 33.46 -0.61
C PHE A 889 2.55 34.27 0.04
N GLU A 890 2.54 35.59 -0.18
CA GLU A 890 1.49 36.50 0.28
C GLU A 890 0.93 37.30 -0.90
N THR A 891 -0.21 37.96 -0.67
CA THR A 891 -0.74 38.93 -1.64
C THR A 891 0.21 40.12 -1.73
N PRO A 892 0.76 40.45 -2.91
CA PRO A 892 1.70 41.56 -3.06
C PRO A 892 1.03 42.90 -2.67
N LYS A 893 1.64 43.66 -1.75
CA LYS A 893 1.13 44.97 -1.30
C LYS A 893 1.29 46.09 -2.34
N GLY A 894 2.10 45.87 -3.37
CA GLY A 894 2.42 46.83 -4.41
C GLY A 894 2.86 46.14 -5.69
N TYR A 895 3.51 46.90 -6.59
CA TYR A 895 4.08 46.33 -7.81
C TYR A 895 5.21 45.35 -7.47
N LEU A 896 5.15 44.15 -8.04
CA LEU A 896 6.22 43.19 -7.94
C LEU A 896 7.46 43.70 -8.70
N PRO A 897 8.66 43.47 -8.14
CA PRO A 897 9.91 43.73 -8.85
C PRO A 897 10.14 42.68 -9.95
N GLY A 898 10.76 43.07 -11.07
CA GLY A 898 10.93 42.18 -12.22
C GLY A 898 9.71 42.18 -13.15
N SER A 899 9.89 42.61 -14.39
CA SER A 899 8.89 43.37 -15.16
C SER A 899 7.89 42.57 -16.03
N SER A 900 7.26 41.51 -15.54
CA SER A 900 6.15 40.86 -16.29
C SER A 900 4.83 40.96 -15.54
N ILE A 901 4.82 40.47 -14.31
CA ILE A 901 3.64 40.50 -13.45
C ILE A 901 3.74 41.75 -12.57
N ALA A 902 2.78 42.64 -12.71
CA ALA A 902 2.67 43.82 -11.85
C ALA A 902 2.18 43.44 -10.46
N ARG A 903 1.11 42.64 -10.35
CA ARG A 903 0.53 42.21 -9.07
C ARG A 903 -0.38 41.00 -9.26
N THR A 904 -0.68 40.33 -8.16
CA THR A 904 -1.71 39.28 -8.05
C THR A 904 -2.68 39.65 -6.93
N ASP A 905 -3.91 39.14 -6.99
CA ASP A 905 -4.93 39.37 -5.96
C ASP A 905 -4.84 38.41 -4.76
N THR A 906 -4.03 37.36 -4.87
CA THR A 906 -3.76 36.36 -3.83
C THR A 906 -2.35 35.78 -3.98
N SER A 907 -1.92 34.97 -3.01
CA SER A 907 -0.71 34.16 -3.10
C SER A 907 -0.83 33.13 -4.22
N CYS A 908 0.20 32.94 -5.04
CA CYS A 908 0.21 31.94 -6.10
C CYS A 908 1.65 31.61 -6.57
N LEU A 909 1.75 30.63 -7.47
CA LEU A 909 2.95 30.36 -8.25
C LEU A 909 2.73 30.89 -9.67
N ALA A 910 3.76 31.49 -10.26
CA ALA A 910 3.74 31.89 -11.67
C ALA A 910 5.10 31.78 -12.34
N MET A 911 5.11 31.59 -13.65
CA MET A 911 6.30 31.70 -14.50
C MET A 911 5.98 32.46 -15.78
N ALA A 912 6.85 33.40 -16.14
CA ALA A 912 6.75 34.20 -17.37
C ALA A 912 7.98 33.93 -18.23
N ARG A 913 7.78 33.27 -19.38
CA ARG A 913 8.84 32.94 -20.35
C ARG A 913 8.66 33.76 -21.61
N TYR A 914 9.65 34.58 -21.95
CA TYR A 914 9.66 35.34 -23.20
C TYR A 914 10.23 34.48 -24.33
N ILE A 915 9.41 34.22 -25.34
CA ILE A 915 9.86 33.65 -26.62
C ILE A 915 10.46 34.75 -27.47
N THR A 916 9.81 35.92 -27.48
CA THR A 916 10.33 37.19 -27.98
C THR A 916 9.88 38.31 -27.03
N PRO A 917 10.39 39.56 -27.16
CA PRO A 917 9.89 40.67 -26.35
C PRO A 917 8.38 40.93 -26.45
N LYS A 918 7.72 40.47 -27.53
CA LYS A 918 6.29 40.64 -27.79
C LYS A 918 5.49 39.34 -27.72
N HIS A 919 6.12 38.22 -27.36
CA HIS A 919 5.49 36.91 -27.26
C HIS A 919 5.96 36.22 -25.98
N MET A 920 5.03 36.00 -25.05
CA MET A 920 5.28 35.45 -23.72
C MET A 920 4.37 34.26 -23.43
N ILE A 921 4.91 33.24 -22.78
CA ILE A 921 4.12 32.19 -22.13
C ILE A 921 4.04 32.53 -20.64
N LEU A 922 2.82 32.72 -20.14
CA LEU A 922 2.52 32.86 -18.72
C LEU A 922 1.91 31.56 -18.21
N THR A 923 2.46 31.01 -17.14
CA THR A 923 1.89 29.86 -16.43
C THR A 923 1.52 30.30 -15.03
N VAL A 924 0.34 29.93 -14.54
CA VAL A 924 -0.14 30.22 -13.18
C VAL A 924 -0.61 28.94 -12.51
N ALA A 925 -0.31 28.77 -11.22
CA ALA A 925 -0.83 27.69 -10.39
C ALA A 925 -1.17 28.22 -8.98
N GLN A 926 -2.19 27.63 -8.36
CA GLN A 926 -2.54 27.87 -6.97
C GLN A 926 -2.20 26.61 -6.14
N PRO A 927 -1.10 26.60 -5.36
CA PRO A 927 -0.70 25.40 -4.61
C PRO A 927 -1.69 25.00 -3.50
N ASP A 928 -2.58 25.89 -3.07
CA ASP A 928 -3.67 25.53 -2.15
C ASP A 928 -4.68 24.57 -2.82
N LEU A 929 -4.66 23.28 -2.43
CA LEU A 929 -5.64 22.28 -2.87
C LEU A 929 -7.07 22.61 -2.48
N ALA A 930 -7.25 23.44 -1.45
CA ALA A 930 -8.52 24.05 -1.11
C ALA A 930 -9.63 23.05 -0.78
N LEU A 931 -9.30 21.92 -0.13
CA LEU A 931 -10.26 20.88 0.29
C LEU A 931 -11.28 21.38 1.32
N TYR A 932 -10.96 22.49 1.99
CA TYR A 932 -11.88 23.30 2.77
C TYR A 932 -11.52 24.79 2.63
N ARG A 933 -12.45 25.68 2.98
CA ARG A 933 -12.25 27.14 3.03
C ARG A 933 -12.06 27.59 4.48
N GLY A 934 -11.39 28.74 4.66
CA GLY A 934 -11.17 29.34 5.97
C GLY A 934 -9.81 28.97 6.60
N PRO A 935 -9.63 29.30 7.89
CA PRO A 935 -8.39 29.05 8.62
C PRO A 935 -8.11 27.55 8.75
N SER A 936 -6.88 27.18 9.12
CA SER A 936 -6.54 25.78 9.37
C SER A 936 -7.52 25.16 10.37
N ASP A 937 -7.99 23.95 10.07
CA ASP A 937 -8.76 23.15 11.02
C ASP A 937 -7.77 22.58 12.05
N ASP A 938 -7.23 23.41 12.93
CA ASP A 938 -6.42 22.96 14.08
C ASP A 938 -7.22 23.14 15.36
N VAL A 939 -6.99 22.24 16.33
CA VAL A 939 -7.48 22.41 17.69
C VAL A 939 -6.27 22.73 18.55
N TYR A 940 -6.40 23.79 19.34
CA TYR A 940 -5.33 24.25 20.21
C TYR A 940 -5.61 23.85 21.65
N LYS A 941 -4.57 23.37 22.33
CA LYS A 941 -4.54 23.16 23.77
C LYS A 941 -3.30 23.84 24.32
N ASP A 942 -3.48 24.71 25.31
CA ASP A 942 -2.39 25.49 25.91
C ASP A 942 -1.56 26.27 24.88
N GLY A 943 -2.22 26.81 23.85
CA GLY A 943 -1.59 27.56 22.76
C GLY A 943 -0.90 26.70 21.69
N LYS A 944 -0.94 25.37 21.79
CA LYS A 944 -0.30 24.43 20.86
C LYS A 944 -1.31 23.59 20.08
N ARG A 945 -1.03 23.35 18.81
CA ARG A 945 -1.76 22.42 17.94
C ARG A 945 -1.74 21.01 18.53
N VAL A 946 -2.92 20.44 18.66
CA VAL A 946 -3.12 19.05 19.08
C VAL A 946 -3.01 18.14 17.86
N GLU A 947 -2.18 17.10 17.97
CA GLU A 947 -2.09 16.05 16.96
C GLU A 947 -3.46 15.36 16.79
N ARG A 948 -3.95 15.31 15.55
CA ARG A 948 -5.18 14.61 15.16
C ARG A 948 -4.94 13.85 13.86
N SER A 949 -5.39 12.60 13.79
CA SER A 949 -5.20 11.80 12.58
C SER A 949 -5.93 12.39 11.38
N ILE A 950 -5.30 12.31 10.20
CA ILE A 950 -5.92 12.67 8.91
C ILE A 950 -7.22 11.88 8.65
N TYR A 951 -7.37 10.69 9.25
CA TYR A 951 -8.56 9.86 9.09
C TYR A 951 -9.79 10.39 9.83
N GLY A 952 -9.59 11.23 10.85
CA GLY A 952 -10.67 11.83 11.64
C GLY A 952 -11.22 13.11 11.03
N ARG A 953 -10.71 13.55 9.88
CA ARG A 953 -11.00 14.88 9.33
C ARG A 953 -12.22 14.83 8.42
N PRO A 954 -13.25 15.67 8.64
CA PRO A 954 -14.51 15.57 7.91
C PRO A 954 -14.37 15.99 6.44
N TRP A 955 -13.33 16.76 6.10
CA TRP A 955 -13.07 17.30 4.77
C TRP A 955 -12.15 16.41 3.92
N ARG A 956 -11.64 15.27 4.43
CA ARG A 956 -10.67 14.42 3.72
C ARG A 956 -11.14 14.04 2.31
N ASP A 957 -12.44 13.77 2.16
CA ASP A 957 -13.04 13.28 0.92
C ASP A 957 -13.62 14.42 0.06
N ASN A 958 -13.47 15.68 0.48
CA ASN A 958 -13.95 16.81 -0.29
C ASN A 958 -13.18 16.95 -1.60
N PRO A 959 -13.84 17.25 -2.73
CA PRO A 959 -13.12 17.64 -3.93
C PRO A 959 -12.34 18.94 -3.71
N SER A 960 -11.27 19.15 -4.47
CA SER A 960 -10.64 20.47 -4.56
C SER A 960 -11.67 21.51 -5.00
N LEU A 961 -11.67 22.66 -4.34
CA LEU A 961 -12.57 23.76 -4.65
C LEU A 961 -11.84 24.83 -5.46
N GLU A 962 -12.51 25.44 -6.43
CA GLU A 962 -11.93 26.46 -7.31
C GLU A 962 -11.46 27.71 -6.55
N ILE A 963 -10.27 28.22 -6.89
CA ILE A 963 -9.71 29.47 -6.40
C ILE A 963 -9.45 30.39 -7.61
N PRO A 964 -10.15 31.54 -7.73
CA PRO A 964 -9.80 32.53 -8.72
C PRO A 964 -8.47 33.21 -8.36
N VAL A 965 -7.57 33.33 -9.32
CA VAL A 965 -6.31 34.07 -9.23
C VAL A 965 -6.31 35.12 -10.34
N THR A 966 -6.30 36.40 -9.97
CA THR A 966 -6.26 37.52 -10.90
C THR A 966 -4.84 38.07 -10.99
N VAL A 967 -4.26 38.00 -12.18
CA VAL A 967 -2.90 38.44 -12.49
C VAL A 967 -2.95 39.71 -13.33
N THR A 968 -2.32 40.78 -12.85
CA THR A 968 -2.12 42.02 -13.63
C THR A 968 -0.74 41.97 -14.27
N LEU A 969 -0.67 42.06 -15.59
CA LEU A 969 0.56 42.10 -16.37
C LEU A 969 0.91 43.53 -16.79
N ILE A 970 2.20 43.80 -16.90
CA ILE A 970 2.69 45.04 -17.52
C ILE A 970 2.61 44.88 -19.05
N GLY A 971 1.99 45.86 -19.71
CA GLY A 971 1.77 45.89 -21.16
C GLY A 971 0.37 45.46 -21.59
N LYS A 972 0.07 45.71 -22.86
CA LYS A 972 -1.17 45.32 -23.53
C LYS A 972 -0.97 43.98 -24.22
N TRP A 973 -1.62 42.91 -23.75
CA TRP A 973 -1.45 41.55 -24.24
C TRP A 973 -2.76 40.96 -24.77
N LYS A 974 -2.69 40.26 -25.89
CA LYS A 974 -3.79 39.50 -26.49
C LYS A 974 -3.58 38.01 -26.22
N PHE A 975 -4.67 37.30 -25.97
CA PHE A 975 -4.70 35.85 -25.77
C PHE A 975 -6.08 35.29 -26.14
N ASN A 976 -6.17 33.97 -26.24
CA ASN A 976 -7.44 33.28 -26.43
C ASN A 976 -8.01 32.91 -25.07
N GLU A 977 -9.20 33.43 -24.76
CA GLU A 977 -9.92 33.07 -23.54
C GLU A 977 -10.33 31.59 -23.58
N THR A 978 -10.33 30.95 -22.41
CA THR A 978 -10.83 29.59 -22.19
C THR A 978 -11.89 29.61 -21.09
N ASP A 979 -12.49 28.49 -20.73
CA ASP A 979 -13.45 28.44 -19.61
C ASP A 979 -12.79 28.85 -18.28
N ASN A 980 -11.50 28.52 -18.10
CA ASN A 980 -10.76 28.81 -16.87
C ASN A 980 -9.93 30.10 -16.93
N ILE A 981 -9.78 30.74 -18.10
CA ILE A 981 -8.92 31.91 -18.28
C ILE A 981 -9.69 33.02 -19.01
N LYS A 982 -9.95 34.13 -18.31
CA LYS A 982 -10.78 35.24 -18.80
C LYS A 982 -10.08 36.58 -18.69
N LEU A 983 -10.33 37.47 -19.66
CA LEU A 983 -9.89 38.86 -19.58
C LEU A 983 -10.76 39.60 -18.55
N VAL A 984 -10.13 40.31 -17.62
CA VAL A 984 -10.83 41.13 -16.61
C VAL A 984 -10.82 42.60 -17.00
N ALA A 985 -9.66 43.11 -17.35
CA ALA A 985 -9.47 44.51 -17.73
C ALA A 985 -8.23 44.65 -18.61
N GLN A 986 -8.22 45.64 -19.49
CA GLN A 986 -7.04 45.99 -20.28
C GLN A 986 -7.04 47.49 -20.55
N ASP A 987 -5.89 48.13 -20.35
CA ASP A 987 -5.66 49.52 -20.70
C ASP A 987 -4.37 49.68 -21.53
N SER A 988 -3.88 50.91 -21.70
CA SER A 988 -2.66 51.18 -22.49
C SER A 988 -1.38 50.69 -21.81
N LYS A 989 -1.41 50.38 -20.52
CA LYS A 989 -0.23 50.02 -19.70
C LYS A 989 -0.31 48.63 -19.10
N THR A 990 -1.49 48.02 -18.95
CA THR A 990 -1.68 46.76 -18.25
C THR A 990 -2.75 45.87 -18.88
N THR A 991 -2.62 44.57 -18.64
CA THR A 991 -3.63 43.55 -18.96
C THR A 991 -3.89 42.70 -17.72
N THR A 992 -5.14 42.62 -17.28
CA THR A 992 -5.55 41.88 -16.09
C THR A 992 -6.34 40.65 -16.51
N ILE A 993 -5.89 39.48 -16.07
CA ILE A 993 -6.38 38.16 -16.48
C ILE A 993 -6.78 37.38 -15.23
N ARG A 994 -7.93 36.71 -15.26
CA ARG A 994 -8.37 35.81 -14.19
C ARG A 994 -8.20 34.36 -14.62
N PHE A 995 -7.54 33.60 -13.76
CA PHE A 995 -7.41 32.15 -13.83
C PHE A 995 -8.33 31.53 -12.77
N VAL A 996 -9.17 30.57 -13.14
CA VAL A 996 -9.95 29.75 -12.19
C VAL A 996 -9.15 28.49 -11.93
N CYS A 997 -8.36 28.50 -10.85
CA CYS A 997 -7.44 27.42 -10.51
C CYS A 997 -8.13 26.34 -9.67
N LYS A 998 -7.79 25.08 -9.90
CA LYS A 998 -8.26 23.92 -9.16
C LYS A 998 -7.19 22.84 -9.11
N ASP A 999 -7.25 21.96 -8.11
CA ASP A 999 -6.41 20.76 -8.01
C ASP A 999 -4.90 21.05 -7.91
N GLY A 1000 -4.53 22.33 -7.71
CA GLY A 1000 -3.16 22.81 -7.83
C GLY A 1000 -2.54 22.67 -9.22
N LEU A 1001 -3.34 22.52 -10.27
CA LEU A 1001 -2.83 22.37 -11.64
C LEU A 1001 -2.20 23.66 -12.18
N SER A 1002 -1.33 23.49 -13.17
CA SER A 1002 -0.68 24.58 -13.89
C SER A 1002 -1.48 24.95 -15.14
N TYR A 1003 -1.71 26.25 -15.33
CA TYR A 1003 -2.47 26.78 -16.46
C TYR A 1003 -1.55 27.62 -17.35
N ASP A 1004 -1.19 27.09 -18.52
CA ASP A 1004 -0.37 27.76 -19.51
C ASP A 1004 -1.23 28.71 -20.38
N LEU A 1005 -0.69 29.90 -20.66
CA LEU A 1005 -1.33 30.92 -21.48
C LEU A 1005 -0.31 31.59 -22.40
N GLU A 1006 -0.59 31.54 -23.71
CA GLU A 1006 0.17 32.25 -24.72
C GLU A 1006 -0.33 33.70 -24.87
N LEU A 1007 0.60 34.66 -24.82
CA LEU A 1007 0.33 36.09 -24.83
C LEU A 1007 1.13 36.78 -25.94
N ASN A 1008 0.44 37.59 -26.75
CA ASN A 1008 1.03 38.37 -27.84
C ASN A 1008 0.74 39.87 -27.68
N GLN A 1009 1.74 40.72 -27.81
CA GLN A 1009 1.61 42.18 -27.60
C GLN A 1009 1.03 42.91 -28.81
#